data_AF-A0A3B1IVV0-F1
#
_entry.id   AF-A0A3B1IVV0-F1
#
_cell.length_a   1.000
_cell.length_b   1.000
_cell.length_c   1.000
_cell.angle_alpha   90.00
_cell.angle_beta   90.00
_cell.angle_gamma   90.00
#
_symmetry.space_group_name_H-M   'P 1'
#
loop_
_entity.id
_entity.type
_entity.pdbx_description
1 polymer ?
#
loop_
_entity_poly.entity_id
_entity_poly.type
_entity_poly.pdbx_seq_one_letter_code
_entity_poly.pdbx_strand_id
1 'polypeptide(L)'
;MRAVVLALTVALVVPEFAAGKTYVYKYEGLLLGGLPQEGLGKAGVKVSSKVLIRAEASTTFLLKLQDPQLFEYAGIWPRDSFSPAAKLLAALNAQLQIPIKFEYANGVVGKIYAPAGVSATVLNFLNMKYSLLLKSHSAGTHGVCKAHYMISEDAKTNQIVVRKSKDLTNCHERVIKDIGLAYAEKCAECQQRLQSLTGTATHTYIMKPSDAGAVVAEATVEELHQFSLFNTITGAAQMKAKYDVFTGAIAPIGGDYAARGSLMYEFATEILQTPIQLLKINNAEAQIVEVLNHLATNNMDVVHEDAPLKFLQLTLKTTAKPRARELMKEAVKALQDGIAFQFAKPLLAAEIRRIIPTAVGVPMELGFYTAAVAAAAVNVKADITPRLPEQLETVTLDQLKKTDFQVKAEARPSAAIHTFAVIGVNTALIQAAVMAKGKVHTAVPGKMAVRADLPKGNFKVEVLPAATPDHVAAVSFETLAVARNIEDLPAERVASLAPAVASGAEPWIPASIQKTMCVTCPYFHVKGCVEVASRHAGFMGYNPLYYLVGQHKARISVARGDGPALERLEFEVHVGANAAEKLTRQNVVESEIQEENIILMKLREILEAGLKNKNSSSSSSSSSRSSRSSRLSRLSQSSSISSSRSASSSSNAVPAVLAVIARVVRSDRNVGYQLAAYLDKPTSRAQLVFFPIAEKWKVCADAVLPSQHKVSAKLGWGADCQDYSATVKAEAGVIESNPAARFEVAWDKLPSLLTLAYLPLLKAARLAGFSLDKAENNKDKEVAFIVALPTQKSVNIIVRAPKTNVAVPVAVYFCCFLFITILSWVLFC
;
A
#
# COMPACT_ATOMS: atom_id res chain seq x y z
N MET A 1 62.36 20.21 20.01
CA MET A 1 62.57 18.77 20.32
C MET A 1 61.36 18.10 20.98
N ARG A 2 60.87 18.49 22.18
CA ARG A 2 59.76 17.77 22.87
C ARG A 2 58.58 17.33 21.99
N ALA A 3 58.05 18.20 21.12
CA ALA A 3 56.95 17.85 20.21
C ALA A 3 57.29 16.74 19.18
N VAL A 4 58.54 16.65 18.73
CA VAL A 4 59.02 15.60 17.80
C VAL A 4 59.25 14.28 18.54
N VAL A 5 59.69 14.34 19.80
CA VAL A 5 59.76 13.17 20.69
C VAL A 5 58.35 12.64 20.97
N LEU A 6 57.37 13.52 21.25
CA LEU A 6 55.96 13.13 21.35
C LEU A 6 55.47 12.45 20.06
N ALA A 7 55.78 12.98 18.88
CA ALA A 7 55.38 12.40 17.60
C ALA A 7 55.93 10.97 17.39
N LEU A 8 57.14 10.66 17.88
CA LEU A 8 57.64 9.28 17.90
C LEU A 8 56.95 8.42 18.98
N THR A 9 56.68 8.95 20.17
CA THR A 9 56.01 8.17 21.23
C THR A 9 54.53 7.90 20.96
N VAL A 10 53.86 8.62 20.05
CA VAL A 10 52.48 8.34 19.59
C VAL A 10 52.31 6.87 19.15
N ALA A 11 53.33 6.28 18.51
CA ALA A 11 53.35 4.87 18.13
C ALA A 11 53.55 3.90 19.31
N LEU A 12 54.18 4.36 20.40
CA LEU A 12 54.65 3.56 21.53
C LEU A 12 53.72 3.55 22.75
N VAL A 13 52.70 4.43 22.84
CA VAL A 13 51.77 4.40 23.99
C VAL A 13 50.81 3.21 23.88
N VAL A 14 51.29 2.03 24.25
CA VAL A 14 50.61 0.74 24.32
C VAL A 14 50.25 0.44 25.79
N PRO A 15 49.06 -0.10 26.09
CA PRO A 15 48.75 -0.60 27.44
C PRO A 15 49.65 -1.78 27.82
N GLU A 16 50.51 -1.61 28.81
CA GLU A 16 51.39 -2.66 29.34
C GLU A 16 50.86 -3.28 30.64
N PHE A 17 51.08 -4.59 30.78
CA PHE A 17 50.56 -5.42 31.86
C PHE A 17 51.69 -6.32 32.37
N ALA A 18 52.15 -6.08 33.60
CA ALA A 18 53.28 -6.83 34.14
C ALA A 18 52.96 -8.31 34.35
N ALA A 19 53.89 -9.18 33.93
CA ALA A 19 53.78 -10.64 34.02
C ALA A 19 53.34 -11.10 35.43
N GLY A 20 52.39 -12.04 35.47
CA GLY A 20 51.88 -12.62 36.72
C GLY A 20 50.97 -11.71 37.56
N LYS A 21 50.96 -10.39 37.36
CA LYS A 21 50.02 -9.46 38.04
C LYS A 21 48.62 -9.56 37.43
N THR A 22 47.61 -9.35 38.27
CA THR A 22 46.21 -9.23 37.87
C THR A 22 45.78 -7.77 37.98
N TYR A 23 45.03 -7.30 36.99
CA TYR A 23 44.47 -5.95 36.90
C TYR A 23 42.94 -6.05 36.95
N VAL A 24 42.28 -5.21 37.75
CA VAL A 24 40.84 -5.24 37.95
C VAL A 24 40.20 -3.96 37.41
N TYR A 25 39.15 -4.12 36.58
CA TYR A 25 38.41 -3.04 35.97
C TYR A 25 36.92 -3.15 36.33
N LYS A 26 36.35 -2.09 36.88
CA LYS A 26 34.90 -1.94 37.01
C LYS A 26 34.34 -1.59 35.62
N TYR A 27 33.61 -2.52 35.03
CA TYR A 27 32.99 -2.38 33.72
C TYR A 27 31.50 -2.09 33.87
N GLU A 28 31.02 -1.07 33.16
CA GLU A 28 29.60 -0.84 32.92
C GLU A 28 29.35 -0.62 31.41
N GLY A 29 28.48 -1.42 30.81
CA GLY A 29 28.03 -1.27 29.43
C GLY A 29 26.52 -1.03 29.38
N LEU A 30 26.08 -0.05 28.59
CA LEU A 30 24.69 0.36 28.44
C LEU A 30 24.34 0.49 26.95
N LEU A 31 23.17 -0.03 26.55
CA LEU A 31 22.67 0.05 25.18
C LEU A 31 21.18 0.38 25.20
N LEU A 32 20.81 1.50 24.57
CA LEU A 32 19.44 2.03 24.52
C LEU A 32 18.99 2.24 23.07
N GLY A 33 17.99 1.46 22.65
CA GLY A 33 17.19 1.71 21.46
C GLY A 33 16.08 2.71 21.75
N GLY A 34 15.82 3.64 20.84
CA GLY A 34 14.80 4.68 21.00
C GLY A 34 15.27 6.06 20.56
N LEU A 35 14.33 6.99 20.54
CA LEU A 35 14.57 8.37 20.13
C LEU A 35 15.48 9.08 21.15
N PRO A 36 16.35 10.03 20.74
CA PRO A 36 17.39 10.56 21.62
C PRO A 36 16.81 11.39 22.77
N GLN A 37 15.67 12.05 22.57
CA GLN A 37 15.09 13.00 23.52
C GLN A 37 14.75 12.35 24.86
N GLU A 38 14.83 13.14 25.92
CA GLU A 38 14.34 12.76 27.25
C GLU A 38 12.81 12.88 27.32
N GLY A 39 12.20 12.16 28.27
CA GLY A 39 10.75 12.07 28.41
C GLY A 39 10.09 11.06 27.47
N LEU A 40 10.79 10.53 26.47
CA LEU A 40 10.31 9.46 25.60
C LEU A 40 10.67 8.07 26.14
N GLY A 41 9.87 7.08 25.75
CA GLY A 41 10.12 5.67 26.03
C GLY A 41 11.34 5.15 25.26
N LYS A 42 12.21 4.42 25.95
CA LYS A 42 13.37 3.71 25.38
C LYS A 42 13.37 2.26 25.86
N ALA A 43 14.03 1.38 25.12
CA ALA A 43 14.26 0.00 25.51
C ALA A 43 15.75 -0.31 25.49
N GLY A 44 16.24 -1.20 26.37
CA GLY A 44 17.67 -1.49 26.40
C GLY A 44 18.13 -2.49 27.44
N VAL A 45 19.45 -2.69 27.46
CA VAL A 45 20.15 -3.55 28.40
C VAL A 45 21.31 -2.80 29.07
N LYS A 46 21.58 -3.14 30.33
CA LYS A 46 22.77 -2.69 31.06
C LYS A 46 23.48 -3.90 31.67
N VAL A 47 24.81 -3.91 31.61
CA VAL A 47 25.65 -4.96 32.21
C VAL A 47 26.73 -4.33 33.07
N SER A 48 26.80 -4.75 34.33
CA SER A 48 27.86 -4.37 35.28
C SER A 48 28.67 -5.60 35.67
N SER A 49 29.98 -5.48 35.84
CA SER A 49 30.86 -6.59 36.25
C SER A 49 32.27 -6.08 36.60
N LYS A 50 33.00 -6.82 37.44
CA LYS A 50 34.46 -6.68 37.55
C LYS A 50 35.13 -7.53 36.46
N VAL A 51 36.05 -6.94 35.70
CA VAL A 51 36.86 -7.62 34.69
C VAL A 51 38.27 -7.78 35.24
N LEU A 52 38.73 -9.02 35.36
CA LEU A 52 40.09 -9.34 35.82
C LEU A 52 40.91 -9.73 34.59
N ILE A 53 42.04 -9.06 34.36
CA ILE A 53 43.01 -9.38 33.31
C ILE A 53 44.33 -9.80 33.97
N ARG A 54 44.92 -10.92 33.54
CA ARG A 54 46.22 -11.41 34.02
C ARG A 54 47.13 -11.80 32.85
N ALA A 55 48.39 -11.36 32.90
CA ALA A 55 49.43 -11.83 32.01
C ALA A 55 49.90 -13.23 32.45
N GLU A 56 49.69 -14.25 31.61
CA GLU A 56 50.08 -15.64 31.86
C GLU A 56 51.46 -15.94 31.24
N ALA A 57 51.74 -15.39 30.06
CA ALA A 57 53.03 -15.40 29.39
C ALA A 57 53.30 -14.04 28.71
N SER A 58 54.40 -13.92 27.95
CA SER A 58 54.80 -12.69 27.24
C SER A 58 53.77 -12.20 26.20
N THR A 59 53.00 -13.12 25.61
CA THR A 59 51.94 -12.82 24.62
C THR A 59 50.58 -13.42 24.98
N THR A 60 50.48 -14.22 26.05
CA THR A 60 49.26 -14.96 26.42
C THR A 60 48.64 -14.40 27.68
N PHE A 61 47.35 -14.09 27.61
CA PHE A 61 46.60 -13.42 28.66
C PHE A 61 45.32 -14.15 29.01
N LEU A 62 44.90 -14.02 30.27
CA LEU A 62 43.64 -14.51 30.82
C LEU A 62 42.72 -13.34 31.15
N LEU A 63 41.46 -13.40 30.69
CA LEU A 63 40.38 -12.52 31.15
C LEU A 63 39.31 -13.35 31.87
N LYS A 64 38.88 -12.90 33.05
CA LYS A 64 37.75 -13.49 33.80
C LYS A 64 36.75 -12.39 34.19
N LEU A 65 35.45 -12.68 34.11
CA LEU A 65 34.44 -11.85 34.79
C LEU A 65 34.23 -12.31 36.23
N GLN A 66 34.12 -11.33 37.13
CA GLN A 66 33.67 -11.49 38.49
C GLN A 66 32.40 -10.63 38.70
N ASP A 67 31.52 -11.12 39.58
CA ASP A 67 30.25 -10.50 39.98
C ASP A 67 29.44 -9.90 38.81
N PRO A 68 29.17 -10.67 37.71
CA PRO A 68 28.39 -10.15 36.59
C PRO A 68 26.93 -9.89 37.00
N GLN A 69 26.39 -8.77 36.54
CA GLN A 69 25.00 -8.35 36.77
C GLN A 69 24.38 -7.91 35.44
N LEU A 70 23.25 -8.53 35.07
CA LEU A 70 22.47 -8.21 33.89
C LEU A 70 21.22 -7.42 34.29
N PHE A 71 20.90 -6.37 33.53
CA PHE A 71 19.70 -5.56 33.72
C PHE A 71 19.01 -5.31 32.38
N GLU A 72 17.67 -5.22 32.43
CA GLU A 72 16.79 -4.93 31.31
C GLU A 72 15.99 -3.64 31.58
N TYR A 73 15.60 -2.93 30.52
CA TYR A 73 14.95 -1.63 30.60
C TYR A 73 13.90 -1.47 29.49
N ALA A 74 12.70 -1.07 29.87
CA ALA A 74 11.67 -0.52 28.98
C ALA A 74 10.86 0.52 29.77
N GLY A 75 11.01 1.80 29.43
CA GLY A 75 10.47 2.89 30.24
C GLY A 75 10.85 4.28 29.72
N ILE A 76 10.34 5.31 30.38
CA ILE A 76 10.56 6.73 30.08
C ILE A 76 11.95 7.16 30.55
N TRP A 77 12.82 7.53 29.62
CA TRP A 77 14.21 7.90 29.93
C TRP A 77 14.36 9.39 30.27
N PRO A 78 15.16 9.78 31.28
CA PRO A 78 15.93 8.97 32.25
C PRO A 78 15.18 8.74 33.59
N ARG A 79 13.84 8.73 33.59
CA ARG A 79 13.02 8.69 34.82
C ARG A 79 12.87 7.30 35.41
N ASP A 80 12.61 6.32 34.56
CA ASP A 80 12.39 4.93 35.00
C ASP A 80 13.72 4.21 35.28
N SER A 81 13.67 3.11 36.03
CA SER A 81 14.87 2.41 36.52
C SER A 81 15.14 1.06 35.83
N PHE A 82 16.41 0.64 35.86
CA PHE A 82 16.84 -0.66 35.35
C PHE A 82 16.38 -1.81 36.26
N SER A 83 15.80 -2.85 35.65
CA SER A 83 15.35 -4.05 36.37
C SER A 83 16.38 -5.19 36.27
N PRO A 84 16.73 -5.90 37.36
CA PRO A 84 17.68 -7.01 37.31
C PRO A 84 17.12 -8.25 36.57
N ALA A 85 17.83 -8.74 35.57
CA ALA A 85 17.46 -9.93 34.79
C ALA A 85 17.96 -11.23 35.48
N ALA A 86 17.52 -11.47 36.72
CA ALA A 86 18.13 -12.45 37.63
C ALA A 86 18.10 -13.90 37.12
N LYS A 87 17.00 -14.36 36.51
CA LYS A 87 16.88 -15.73 35.98
C LYS A 87 17.81 -15.96 34.78
N LEU A 88 17.86 -15.01 33.85
CA LEU A 88 18.80 -15.03 32.73
C LEU A 88 20.26 -15.02 33.21
N LEU A 89 20.58 -14.20 34.21
CA LEU A 89 21.90 -14.18 34.82
C LEU A 89 22.26 -15.56 35.39
N ALA A 90 21.36 -16.20 36.15
CA ALA A 90 21.60 -17.52 36.71
C ALA A 90 21.92 -18.58 35.63
N ALA A 91 21.20 -18.57 34.51
CA ALA A 91 21.43 -19.48 33.38
C ALA A 91 22.77 -19.23 32.66
N LEU A 92 23.26 -17.99 32.61
CA LEU A 92 24.51 -17.62 31.92
C LEU A 92 25.75 -17.56 32.83
N ASN A 93 25.58 -17.43 34.15
CA ASN A 93 26.67 -17.15 35.09
C ASN A 93 27.79 -18.21 35.03
N ALA A 94 27.42 -19.48 34.84
CA ALA A 94 28.38 -20.59 34.70
C ALA A 94 29.29 -20.45 33.47
N GLN A 95 28.82 -19.83 32.37
CA GLN A 95 29.65 -19.52 31.20
C GLN A 95 30.40 -18.19 31.36
N LEU A 96 29.73 -17.16 31.88
CA LEU A 96 30.28 -15.80 32.02
C LEU A 96 31.52 -15.73 32.93
N GLN A 97 31.63 -16.61 33.93
CA GLN A 97 32.77 -16.66 34.85
C GLN A 97 33.93 -17.56 34.36
N ILE A 98 33.84 -18.19 33.19
CA ILE A 98 34.96 -19.00 32.64
C ILE A 98 36.10 -18.06 32.22
N PRO A 99 37.35 -18.28 32.67
CA PRO A 99 38.50 -17.53 32.18
C PRO A 99 38.74 -17.85 30.71
N ILE A 100 38.80 -16.82 29.86
CA ILE A 100 39.08 -16.93 28.42
C ILE A 100 40.54 -16.54 28.17
N LYS A 101 41.22 -17.29 27.30
CA LYS A 101 42.61 -17.02 26.90
C LYS A 101 42.66 -16.23 25.61
N PHE A 102 43.61 -15.30 25.49
CA PHE A 102 43.80 -14.52 24.26
C PHE A 102 45.27 -14.16 24.03
N GLU A 103 45.63 -14.00 22.77
CA GLU A 103 46.92 -13.44 22.34
C GLU A 103 46.87 -11.90 22.41
N TYR A 104 47.93 -11.28 22.93
CA TYR A 104 48.11 -9.82 22.90
C TYR A 104 49.59 -9.46 22.73
N ALA A 105 49.89 -8.62 21.74
CA ALA A 105 51.24 -8.10 21.50
C ALA A 105 51.16 -6.71 20.85
N ASN A 106 52.05 -5.79 21.24
CA ASN A 106 52.21 -4.46 20.60
C ASN A 106 50.88 -3.65 20.46
N GLY A 107 49.97 -3.80 21.42
CA GLY A 107 48.64 -3.13 21.39
C GLY A 107 47.55 -3.86 20.61
N VAL A 108 47.89 -4.96 19.90
CA VAL A 108 46.96 -5.74 19.06
C VAL A 108 46.58 -7.04 19.76
N VAL A 109 45.29 -7.37 19.74
CA VAL A 109 44.76 -8.68 20.19
C VAL A 109 44.76 -9.64 19.01
N GLY A 110 45.32 -10.83 19.19
CA GLY A 110 45.41 -11.89 18.20
C GLY A 110 44.21 -12.85 18.27
N LYS A 111 44.50 -14.15 18.27
CA LYS A 111 43.48 -15.20 18.41
C LYS A 111 42.90 -15.25 19.82
N ILE A 112 41.66 -15.70 19.90
CA ILE A 112 40.91 -15.88 21.15
C ILE A 112 40.63 -17.38 21.33
N TYR A 113 40.79 -17.88 22.55
CA TYR A 113 40.72 -19.29 22.89
C TYR A 113 39.76 -19.52 24.07
N ALA A 114 38.80 -20.43 23.90
CA ALA A 114 37.77 -20.70 24.89
C ALA A 114 37.39 -22.20 24.93
N PRO A 115 37.03 -22.75 26.11
CA PRO A 115 36.51 -24.11 26.22
C PRO A 115 35.24 -24.32 25.37
N ALA A 116 35.02 -25.55 24.92
CA ALA A 116 33.87 -25.91 24.07
C ALA A 116 32.50 -25.53 24.66
N GLY A 117 32.34 -25.56 25.99
CA GLY A 117 31.10 -25.17 26.68
C GLY A 117 30.76 -23.67 26.65
N VAL A 118 31.63 -22.80 26.13
CA VAL A 118 31.36 -21.37 25.96
C VAL A 118 30.63 -21.12 24.64
N SER A 119 29.39 -20.63 24.73
CA SER A 119 28.59 -20.23 23.56
C SER A 119 29.17 -19.01 22.84
N ALA A 120 28.96 -18.90 21.53
CA ALA A 120 29.44 -17.77 20.73
C ALA A 120 28.85 -16.43 21.21
N THR A 121 27.58 -16.38 21.62
CA THR A 121 26.95 -15.17 22.20
C THR A 121 27.65 -14.71 23.48
N VAL A 122 28.07 -15.63 24.37
CA VAL A 122 28.89 -15.28 25.54
C VAL A 122 30.30 -14.85 25.13
N LEU A 123 30.92 -15.53 24.15
CA LEU A 123 32.24 -15.17 23.66
C LEU A 123 32.26 -13.76 23.04
N ASN A 124 31.28 -13.39 22.21
CA ASN A 124 31.13 -12.04 21.66
C ASN A 124 31.02 -10.97 22.75
N PHE A 125 30.26 -11.25 23.82
CA PHE A 125 30.12 -10.34 24.96
C PHE A 125 31.45 -10.14 25.71
N LEU A 126 32.30 -11.18 25.76
CA LEU A 126 33.64 -11.09 26.33
C LEU A 126 34.63 -10.43 25.36
N ASN A 127 34.52 -10.69 24.06
CA ASN A 127 35.40 -10.17 22.99
C ASN A 127 35.45 -8.65 22.96
N MET A 128 34.32 -7.99 23.25
CA MET A 128 34.30 -6.55 23.43
C MET A 128 35.29 -6.06 24.50
N LYS A 129 35.34 -6.72 25.66
CA LYS A 129 36.08 -6.19 26.82
C LYS A 129 37.59 -6.12 26.57
N TYR A 130 38.11 -6.99 25.70
CA TYR A 130 39.45 -6.82 25.13
C TYR A 130 39.57 -5.49 24.37
N SER A 131 38.69 -5.25 23.38
CA SER A 131 38.75 -4.04 22.53
C SER A 131 38.48 -2.70 23.25
N LEU A 132 37.89 -2.75 24.45
CA LEU A 132 37.70 -1.58 25.33
C LEU A 132 38.93 -1.30 26.22
N LEU A 133 39.72 -2.32 26.56
CA LEU A 133 40.86 -2.22 27.48
C LEU A 133 42.22 -2.26 26.76
N LEU A 134 42.25 -2.68 25.50
CA LEU A 134 43.44 -2.94 24.70
C LEU A 134 43.38 -2.14 23.39
N LYS A 135 44.38 -1.29 23.16
CA LYS A 135 44.42 -0.24 22.11
C LYS A 135 44.65 -0.80 20.69
N SER A 136 43.72 -1.62 20.19
CA SER A 136 43.77 -2.17 18.83
C SER A 136 43.86 -1.08 17.76
N HIS A 137 44.77 -1.23 16.80
CA HIS A 137 45.08 -0.21 15.80
C HIS A 137 43.92 0.03 14.80
N SER A 138 43.35 -1.04 14.24
CA SER A 138 42.32 -0.96 13.18
C SER A 138 41.10 -1.86 13.44
N ALA A 139 41.32 -3.15 13.73
CA ALA A 139 40.26 -4.13 13.93
C ALA A 139 39.49 -4.00 15.26
N GLY A 140 38.23 -4.45 15.26
CA GLY A 140 37.39 -4.65 16.45
C GLY A 140 36.12 -5.44 16.11
N THR A 141 35.13 -5.46 17.01
CA THR A 141 33.87 -6.23 16.84
C THR A 141 33.11 -5.93 15.54
N HIS A 142 33.20 -4.69 15.05
CA HIS A 142 32.58 -4.22 13.80
C HIS A 142 33.36 -4.56 12.52
N GLY A 143 34.57 -5.11 12.64
CA GLY A 143 35.52 -5.31 11.53
C GLY A 143 36.63 -4.26 11.50
N VAL A 144 37.08 -3.91 10.29
CA VAL A 144 38.22 -3.02 10.02
C VAL A 144 37.71 -1.69 9.46
N CYS A 145 37.53 -0.72 10.36
CA CYS A 145 36.90 0.58 10.07
C CYS A 145 37.89 1.76 10.09
N LYS A 146 37.62 2.79 9.29
CA LYS A 146 38.46 4.00 9.24
C LYS A 146 38.47 4.68 10.61
N ALA A 147 39.67 4.96 11.13
CA ALA A 147 39.83 5.53 12.47
C ALA A 147 40.76 6.75 12.46
N HIS A 148 40.41 7.73 13.28
CA HIS A 148 41.19 8.95 13.54
C HIS A 148 41.59 8.99 15.01
N TYR A 149 42.85 9.34 15.28
CA TYR A 149 43.41 9.42 16.62
C TYR A 149 43.79 10.86 16.97
N MET A 150 43.52 11.25 18.21
CA MET A 150 44.06 12.43 18.86
C MET A 150 44.73 11.99 20.16
N ILE A 151 45.94 12.48 20.41
CA ILE A 151 46.66 12.25 21.67
C ILE A 151 46.97 13.61 22.29
N SER A 152 46.63 13.77 23.57
CA SER A 152 46.80 15.01 24.33
C SER A 152 47.23 14.68 25.76
N GLU A 153 48.21 15.43 26.27
CA GLU A 153 48.72 15.29 27.63
C GLU A 153 48.11 16.38 28.52
N ASP A 154 47.49 15.99 29.64
CA ASP A 154 47.03 16.96 30.63
C ASP A 154 48.19 17.40 31.53
N ALA A 155 48.74 18.57 31.21
CA ALA A 155 49.84 19.20 31.94
C ALA A 155 49.56 19.52 33.42
N LYS A 156 48.31 19.37 33.91
CA LYS A 156 47.99 19.49 35.35
C LYS A 156 48.03 18.15 36.10
N THR A 157 47.95 17.02 35.40
CA THR A 157 47.84 15.70 36.04
C THR A 157 48.80 14.63 35.51
N ASN A 158 49.61 14.95 34.50
CA ASN A 158 50.48 14.03 33.75
C ASN A 158 49.72 12.79 33.22
N GLN A 159 48.44 12.97 32.87
CA GLN A 159 47.61 11.91 32.28
C GLN A 159 47.63 12.02 30.75
N ILE A 160 47.88 10.91 30.07
CA ILE A 160 47.86 10.84 28.62
C ILE A 160 46.45 10.45 28.19
N VAL A 161 45.75 11.39 27.53
CA VAL A 161 44.41 11.16 26.99
C VAL A 161 44.52 10.83 25.51
N VAL A 162 44.01 9.67 25.12
CA VAL A 162 43.92 9.22 23.72
C VAL A 162 42.46 9.10 23.32
N ARG A 163 42.05 9.87 22.31
CA ARG A 163 40.71 9.79 21.72
C ARG A 163 40.81 9.16 20.33
N LYS A 164 40.12 8.04 20.12
CA LYS A 164 39.99 7.33 18.83
C LYS A 164 38.55 7.42 18.36
N SER A 165 38.29 8.14 17.26
CA SER A 165 37.01 8.08 16.56
C SER A 165 37.07 7.03 15.46
N LYS A 166 36.06 6.15 15.37
CA LYS A 166 35.85 5.20 14.27
C LYS A 166 34.61 5.61 13.48
N ASP A 167 34.71 5.70 12.16
CA ASP A 167 33.56 5.75 11.26
C ASP A 167 33.11 4.32 10.96
N LEU A 168 31.94 3.91 11.47
CA LEU A 168 31.38 2.57 11.25
C LEU A 168 30.59 2.48 9.93
N THR A 169 30.47 3.59 9.22
CA THR A 169 29.91 3.68 7.86
C THR A 169 30.98 3.34 6.83
N ASN A 170 32.22 3.78 7.07
CA ASN A 170 33.38 3.60 6.19
C ASN A 170 34.38 2.55 6.74
N CYS A 171 34.13 1.29 6.38
CA CYS A 171 34.98 0.16 6.75
C CYS A 171 35.44 -0.64 5.52
N HIS A 172 36.70 -1.06 5.51
CA HIS A 172 37.26 -1.97 4.51
C HIS A 172 36.63 -3.36 4.63
N GLU A 173 36.40 -3.79 5.87
CA GLU A 173 35.72 -5.03 6.21
C GLU A 173 34.69 -4.71 7.29
N ARG A 174 33.41 -4.98 7.03
CA ARG A 174 32.30 -4.62 7.91
C ARG A 174 31.52 -5.86 8.32
N VAL A 175 31.48 -6.12 9.63
CA VAL A 175 30.66 -7.20 10.19
C VAL A 175 29.20 -6.75 10.19
N ILE A 176 28.39 -7.38 9.34
CA ILE A 176 26.97 -7.09 9.15
C ILE A 176 26.25 -8.33 8.61
N LYS A 177 24.99 -8.54 8.96
CA LYS A 177 24.15 -9.59 8.38
C LYS A 177 22.82 -9.03 7.88
N ASP A 178 22.65 -9.05 6.56
CA ASP A 178 21.41 -8.67 5.89
C ASP A 178 20.58 -9.92 5.52
N ILE A 179 19.26 -9.82 5.65
CA ILE A 179 18.27 -10.85 5.29
C ILE A 179 17.12 -10.14 4.55
N GLY A 180 16.56 -10.79 3.52
CA GLY A 180 15.45 -10.23 2.72
C GLY A 180 15.83 -9.16 1.68
N LEU A 181 17.08 -8.66 1.72
CA LEU A 181 17.57 -7.61 0.84
C LEU A 181 18.18 -8.11 -0.49
N ALA A 182 17.92 -9.38 -0.88
CA ALA A 182 18.50 -9.97 -2.09
C ALA A 182 18.08 -9.29 -3.41
N TYR A 183 16.90 -8.66 -3.42
CA TYR A 183 16.36 -7.89 -4.56
C TYR A 183 16.53 -6.36 -4.39
N ALA A 184 17.32 -5.90 -3.40
CA ALA A 184 17.50 -4.48 -3.11
C ALA A 184 18.76 -3.91 -3.78
N GLU A 185 18.57 -3.10 -4.82
CA GLU A 185 19.67 -2.46 -5.55
C GLU A 185 20.26 -1.24 -4.82
N LYS A 186 21.55 -0.96 -5.06
CA LYS A 186 22.28 0.16 -4.45
C LYS A 186 22.14 1.44 -5.27
N CYS A 187 21.14 2.27 -4.96
CA CYS A 187 21.02 3.62 -5.53
C CYS A 187 22.08 4.58 -4.94
N ALA A 188 23.14 4.87 -5.71
CA ALA A 188 24.22 5.76 -5.28
C ALA A 188 23.77 7.21 -5.05
N GLU A 189 22.95 7.77 -5.95
CA GLU A 189 22.38 9.11 -5.77
C GLU A 189 21.53 9.22 -4.50
N CYS A 190 20.75 8.18 -4.20
CA CYS A 190 19.92 8.14 -2.99
C CYS A 190 20.78 8.20 -1.73
N GLN A 191 21.90 7.45 -1.71
CA GLN A 191 22.86 7.46 -0.60
C GLN A 191 23.62 8.78 -0.46
N GLN A 192 23.82 9.54 -1.55
CA GLN A 192 24.37 10.89 -1.49
C GLN A 192 23.36 11.91 -0.95
N ARG A 193 22.06 11.76 -1.27
CA ARG A 193 20.98 12.63 -0.77
C ARG A 193 20.63 12.35 0.70
N LEU A 194 20.61 11.08 1.11
CA LEU A 194 20.31 10.67 2.48
C LEU A 194 20.99 9.33 2.82
N GLN A 195 21.93 9.35 3.76
CA GLN A 195 22.44 8.13 4.38
C GLN A 195 21.43 7.62 5.42
N SER A 196 20.63 6.62 5.05
CA SER A 196 19.58 6.07 5.90
C SER A 196 20.10 5.39 7.18
N LEU A 197 21.37 4.99 7.21
CA LEU A 197 22.04 4.40 8.37
C LEU A 197 23.47 4.93 8.45
N THR A 198 23.79 5.65 9.52
CA THR A 198 25.15 6.11 9.86
C THR A 198 25.59 5.53 11.19
N GLY A 199 26.89 5.31 11.36
CA GLY A 199 27.45 4.77 12.59
C GLY A 199 28.80 5.39 12.95
N THR A 200 29.00 5.73 14.22
CA THR A 200 30.26 6.29 14.73
C THR A 200 30.55 5.78 16.14
N ALA A 201 31.82 5.50 16.47
CA ALA A 201 32.23 5.04 17.79
C ALA A 201 33.49 5.77 18.29
N THR A 202 33.30 6.62 19.29
CA THR A 202 34.35 7.41 19.96
C THR A 202 34.85 6.68 21.20
N HIS A 203 36.12 6.31 21.22
CA HIS A 203 36.80 5.65 22.32
C HIS A 203 37.74 6.66 22.97
N THR A 204 37.60 6.90 24.28
CA THR A 204 38.42 7.83 25.05
C THR A 204 39.13 7.06 26.16
N TYR A 205 40.46 6.97 26.05
CA TYR A 205 41.34 6.32 27.02
C TYR A 205 42.08 7.38 27.81
N ILE A 206 41.98 7.31 29.13
CA ILE A 206 42.84 8.04 30.07
C ILE A 206 43.88 7.04 30.57
N MET A 207 45.15 7.31 30.32
CA MET A 207 46.27 6.46 30.73
C MET A 207 47.14 7.16 31.75
N LYS A 208 47.69 6.38 32.69
CA LYS A 208 48.68 6.84 33.67
C LYS A 208 50.04 6.19 33.41
N PRO A 209 51.15 6.93 33.63
CA PRO A 209 52.48 6.33 33.70
C PRO A 209 52.59 5.30 34.83
N SER A 210 53.50 4.35 34.64
CA SER A 210 53.91 3.32 35.60
C SER A 210 55.34 2.87 35.28
N ASP A 211 55.96 2.12 36.20
CA ASP A 211 57.36 1.66 36.07
C ASP A 211 57.60 0.74 34.85
N ALA A 212 56.52 0.19 34.27
CA ALA A 212 56.54 -0.69 33.09
C ALA A 212 55.85 -0.05 31.86
N GLY A 213 55.74 1.28 31.79
CA GLY A 213 55.07 1.98 30.68
C GLY A 213 53.69 2.53 31.06
N ALA A 214 52.76 2.62 30.11
CA ALA A 214 51.45 3.23 30.33
C ALA A 214 50.36 2.19 30.63
N VAL A 215 49.52 2.45 31.64
CA VAL A 215 48.36 1.62 31.97
C VAL A 215 47.06 2.40 31.73
N VAL A 216 46.06 1.75 31.12
CA VAL A 216 44.71 2.32 30.96
C VAL A 216 44.06 2.44 32.34
N ALA A 217 43.71 3.66 32.72
CA ALA A 217 43.02 3.99 33.96
C ALA A 217 41.50 4.11 33.75
N GLU A 218 41.06 4.85 32.74
CA GLU A 218 39.64 4.95 32.38
C GLU A 218 39.47 4.80 30.87
N ALA A 219 38.47 4.03 30.44
CA ALA A 219 38.14 3.79 29.04
C ALA A 219 36.63 3.96 28.84
N THR A 220 36.24 5.03 28.16
CA THR A 220 34.84 5.32 27.82
C THR A 220 34.66 5.15 26.32
N VAL A 221 33.62 4.42 25.89
CA VAL A 221 33.25 4.24 24.48
C VAL A 221 31.82 4.71 24.29
N GLU A 222 31.64 5.65 23.37
CA GLU A 222 30.34 6.22 23.00
C GLU A 222 30.10 5.90 21.53
N GLU A 223 29.07 5.11 21.26
CA GLU A 223 28.76 4.61 19.92
C GLU A 223 27.31 4.96 19.54
N LEU A 224 27.13 5.57 18.38
CA LEU A 224 25.84 6.02 17.89
C LEU A 224 25.54 5.32 16.57
N HIS A 225 24.39 4.65 16.49
CA HIS A 225 23.84 4.09 15.25
C HIS A 225 22.53 4.81 14.92
N GLN A 226 22.57 5.74 13.98
CA GLN A 226 21.44 6.58 13.61
C GLN A 226 20.74 6.01 12.36
N PHE A 227 19.43 5.72 12.47
CA PHE A 227 18.61 5.29 11.34
C PHE A 227 17.67 6.42 10.88
N SER A 228 18.08 7.13 9.83
CA SER A 228 17.40 8.31 9.30
C SER A 228 16.38 7.96 8.21
N LEU A 229 15.12 7.73 8.59
CA LEU A 229 13.99 7.78 7.64
C LEU A 229 13.63 9.23 7.26
N PHE A 230 13.61 10.11 8.26
CA PHE A 230 13.31 11.55 8.12
C PHE A 230 14.36 12.38 8.88
N ASN A 231 15.64 12.10 8.63
CA ASN A 231 16.79 12.79 9.24
C ASN A 231 16.71 12.92 10.79
N THR A 232 16.46 11.81 11.48
CA THR A 232 16.24 11.74 12.95
C THR A 232 17.06 10.59 13.56
N ILE A 233 17.52 10.73 14.80
CA ILE A 233 18.32 9.71 15.53
C ILE A 233 17.40 8.70 16.22
N THR A 234 17.83 7.42 16.35
CA THR A 234 16.97 6.31 16.80
C THR A 234 17.63 5.25 17.70
N GLY A 235 18.93 5.36 18.02
CA GLY A 235 19.62 4.40 18.88
C GLY A 235 21.00 4.88 19.35
N ALA A 236 21.37 4.54 20.58
CA ALA A 236 22.63 4.95 21.20
C ALA A 236 23.20 3.86 22.15
N ALA A 237 24.50 3.63 22.06
CA ALA A 237 25.27 2.72 22.90
C ALA A 237 26.31 3.52 23.69
N GLN A 238 26.39 3.32 25.01
CA GLN A 238 27.37 4.02 25.84
C GLN A 238 28.01 3.05 26.83
N MET A 239 29.33 3.11 26.95
CA MET A 239 30.10 2.19 27.77
C MET A 239 31.16 2.93 28.54
N LYS A 240 31.39 2.48 29.77
CA LYS A 240 32.37 3.07 30.68
C LYS A 240 33.03 1.98 31.51
N ALA A 241 34.32 1.76 31.27
CA ALA A 241 35.17 0.99 32.16
C ALA A 241 36.10 1.94 32.92
N LYS A 242 36.22 1.72 34.22
CA LYS A 242 37.14 2.44 35.11
C LYS A 242 37.94 1.42 35.91
N TYR A 243 39.25 1.57 35.96
CA TYR A 243 40.11 0.70 36.75
C TYR A 243 39.94 0.97 38.26
N ASP A 244 40.14 -0.07 39.08
CA ASP A 244 40.39 0.05 40.51
C ASP A 244 41.40 -1.07 40.85
N VAL A 245 42.62 -0.72 41.25
CA VAL A 245 43.72 -1.70 41.35
C VAL A 245 43.60 -2.53 42.63
N PHE A 246 43.40 -3.85 42.47
CA PHE A 246 43.39 -4.82 43.56
C PHE A 246 44.19 -6.08 43.16
N THR A 247 44.91 -6.66 44.12
CA THR A 247 45.65 -7.92 43.96
C THR A 247 44.75 -9.13 44.21
N GLY A 248 44.62 -10.00 43.21
CA GLY A 248 43.85 -11.25 43.31
C GLY A 248 44.29 -12.26 42.24
N ALA A 249 44.16 -13.56 42.52
CA ALA A 249 44.63 -14.60 41.61
C ALA A 249 43.57 -14.98 40.56
N ILE A 250 43.92 -14.92 39.27
CA ILE A 250 43.25 -15.73 38.23
C ILE A 250 44.07 -17.00 38.03
N ALA A 251 43.42 -18.16 38.11
CA ALA A 251 43.93 -19.42 37.60
C ALA A 251 43.12 -19.84 36.35
N PRO A 252 43.73 -20.47 35.34
CA PRO A 252 42.98 -21.14 34.27
C PRO A 252 42.17 -22.31 34.85
N ILE A 253 41.08 -22.68 34.18
CA ILE A 253 40.32 -23.91 34.49
C ILE A 253 41.00 -25.08 33.77
N GLY A 254 41.07 -26.25 34.39
CA GLY A 254 41.58 -27.46 33.75
C GLY A 254 40.65 -27.94 32.63
N GLY A 255 41.17 -28.03 31.41
CA GLY A 255 40.45 -28.45 30.21
C GLY A 255 41.02 -27.81 28.94
N ASP A 256 40.65 -28.33 27.78
CA ASP A 256 41.22 -27.89 26.49
C ASP A 256 40.65 -26.53 26.03
N TYR A 257 41.57 -25.63 25.68
CA TYR A 257 41.28 -24.30 25.15
C TYR A 257 41.37 -24.30 23.61
N ALA A 258 40.24 -24.54 22.94
CA ALA A 258 40.16 -24.46 21.48
C ALA A 258 40.24 -23.01 20.99
N ALA A 259 40.83 -22.80 19.80
CA ALA A 259 40.79 -21.51 19.12
C ALA A 259 39.37 -21.20 18.62
N ARG A 260 38.90 -19.98 18.83
CA ARG A 260 37.51 -19.53 18.60
C ARG A 260 37.50 -18.13 17.97
N GLY A 261 38.22 -17.99 16.86
CA GLY A 261 38.24 -16.76 16.05
C GLY A 261 39.12 -15.64 16.60
N SER A 262 38.64 -14.40 16.45
CA SER A 262 39.35 -13.14 16.70
C SER A 262 38.46 -12.11 17.40
N LEU A 263 38.89 -10.84 17.47
CA LEU A 263 38.08 -9.71 17.99
C LEU A 263 36.77 -9.43 17.23
N MET A 264 36.61 -9.93 16.00
CA MET A 264 35.38 -9.71 15.23
C MET A 264 34.18 -10.42 15.86
N TYR A 265 32.98 -9.87 15.67
CA TYR A 265 31.75 -10.48 16.18
C TYR A 265 31.33 -11.68 15.29
N GLU A 266 31.19 -12.86 15.89
CA GLU A 266 30.72 -14.07 15.20
C GLU A 266 29.21 -14.26 15.39
N PHE A 267 28.41 -14.10 14.33
CA PHE A 267 26.96 -14.31 14.42
C PHE A 267 26.61 -15.78 14.71
N ALA A 268 25.74 -16.00 15.70
CA ALA A 268 25.31 -17.32 16.15
C ALA A 268 23.84 -17.55 15.77
N THR A 269 23.02 -18.06 16.71
CA THR A 269 21.61 -18.40 16.48
C THR A 269 20.70 -17.17 16.29
N GLU A 270 21.21 -15.94 16.48
CA GLU A 270 20.42 -14.70 16.29
C GLU A 270 19.97 -14.51 14.83
N ILE A 271 20.68 -15.13 13.87
CA ILE A 271 20.28 -15.20 12.46
C ILE A 271 18.97 -16.01 12.31
N LEU A 272 18.83 -17.12 13.03
CA LEU A 272 17.77 -18.12 12.81
C LEU A 272 16.42 -17.77 13.43
N GLN A 273 16.39 -16.84 14.39
CA GLN A 273 15.16 -16.36 15.00
C GLN A 273 14.65 -15.10 14.30
N THR A 274 13.36 -15.08 13.94
CA THR A 274 12.64 -13.82 13.70
C THR A 274 12.07 -13.29 15.04
N PRO A 275 11.97 -11.97 15.26
CA PRO A 275 12.16 -11.40 16.59
C PRO A 275 10.97 -10.54 17.05
N ILE A 276 9.80 -10.79 16.49
CA ILE A 276 8.56 -10.13 16.91
C ILE A 276 8.15 -10.65 18.30
N GLN A 277 8.52 -11.90 18.62
CA GLN A 277 8.30 -12.51 19.92
C GLN A 277 9.43 -13.47 20.30
N LEU A 278 9.94 -13.32 21.53
CA LEU A 278 10.88 -14.25 22.13
C LEU A 278 10.11 -15.51 22.57
N LEU A 279 10.47 -16.69 22.06
CA LEU A 279 9.70 -17.93 22.23
C LEU A 279 10.55 -19.06 22.83
N LYS A 280 10.09 -19.66 23.94
CA LYS A 280 10.72 -20.83 24.56
C LYS A 280 10.10 -22.13 24.05
N ILE A 281 10.81 -22.79 23.12
CA ILE A 281 10.34 -23.99 22.41
C ILE A 281 10.69 -25.25 23.22
N ASN A 282 9.83 -25.63 24.15
CA ASN A 282 10.01 -26.86 24.95
C ASN A 282 9.61 -28.12 24.14
N ASN A 283 8.37 -28.18 23.66
CA ASN A 283 7.89 -29.22 22.76
C ASN A 283 7.38 -28.56 21.48
N ALA A 284 8.19 -28.59 20.42
CA ALA A 284 7.88 -27.96 19.14
C ALA A 284 6.61 -28.56 18.49
N GLU A 285 6.45 -29.88 18.49
CA GLU A 285 5.36 -30.56 17.78
C GLU A 285 3.99 -30.20 18.39
N ALA A 286 3.85 -30.31 19.71
CA ALA A 286 2.63 -29.91 20.41
C ALA A 286 2.34 -28.40 20.25
N GLN A 287 3.35 -27.55 20.40
CA GLN A 287 3.23 -26.09 20.23
C GLN A 287 2.93 -25.65 18.79
N ILE A 288 3.15 -26.52 17.79
CA ILE A 288 2.79 -26.30 16.39
C ILE A 288 1.33 -26.67 16.16
N VAL A 289 0.90 -27.85 16.61
CA VAL A 289 -0.50 -28.32 16.50
C VAL A 289 -1.47 -27.37 17.23
N GLU A 290 -1.08 -26.85 18.40
CA GLU A 290 -1.84 -25.84 19.14
C GLU A 290 -2.10 -24.56 18.30
N VAL A 291 -1.05 -24.00 17.69
CA VAL A 291 -1.16 -22.78 16.87
C VAL A 291 -1.87 -23.06 15.55
N LEU A 292 -1.69 -24.24 14.97
CA LEU A 292 -2.38 -24.68 13.77
C LEU A 292 -3.89 -24.79 14.01
N ASN A 293 -4.31 -25.46 15.08
CA ASN A 293 -5.73 -25.60 15.42
C ASN A 293 -6.38 -24.23 15.64
N HIS A 294 -5.69 -23.30 16.30
CA HIS A 294 -6.15 -21.91 16.42
C HIS A 294 -6.25 -21.21 15.05
N LEU A 295 -5.33 -21.47 14.11
CA LEU A 295 -5.37 -20.89 12.76
C LEU A 295 -6.46 -21.50 11.87
N ALA A 296 -6.74 -22.80 12.00
CA ALA A 296 -7.80 -23.47 11.27
C ALA A 296 -9.19 -23.06 11.79
N THR A 297 -9.45 -23.24 13.08
CA THR A 297 -10.78 -23.00 13.67
C THR A 297 -11.21 -21.54 13.60
N ASN A 298 -10.30 -20.60 13.88
CA ASN A 298 -10.69 -19.19 14.09
C ASN A 298 -10.64 -18.32 12.83
N ASN A 299 -10.48 -18.89 11.63
CA ASN A 299 -10.42 -18.14 10.36
C ASN A 299 -11.36 -18.66 9.26
N MET A 300 -12.29 -19.57 9.58
CA MET A 300 -13.19 -20.21 8.59
C MET A 300 -14.15 -19.22 7.91
N ASP A 301 -14.70 -18.27 8.68
CA ASP A 301 -15.80 -17.40 8.25
C ASP A 301 -15.38 -15.92 8.14
N VAL A 302 -14.53 -15.46 9.07
CA VAL A 302 -13.88 -14.15 9.10
C VAL A 302 -12.48 -14.34 9.68
N VAL A 303 -11.46 -13.70 9.12
CA VAL A 303 -10.09 -13.75 9.67
C VAL A 303 -10.07 -13.12 11.07
N HIS A 304 -9.58 -13.85 12.07
CA HIS A 304 -9.35 -13.33 13.41
C HIS A 304 -8.18 -12.33 13.42
N GLU A 305 -8.29 -11.19 14.13
CA GLU A 305 -7.26 -10.13 14.10
C GLU A 305 -5.83 -10.67 14.31
N ASP A 306 -5.62 -11.52 15.32
CA ASP A 306 -4.28 -12.04 15.64
C ASP A 306 -3.77 -13.18 14.74
N ALA A 307 -4.52 -13.59 13.71
CA ALA A 307 -4.11 -14.66 12.80
C ALA A 307 -2.73 -14.42 12.14
N PRO A 308 -2.33 -13.20 11.70
CA PRO A 308 -0.99 -12.97 11.15
C PRO A 308 0.11 -13.13 12.21
N LEU A 309 -0.15 -12.76 13.47
CA LEU A 309 0.80 -12.98 14.57
C LEU A 309 0.92 -14.47 14.92
N LYS A 310 -0.19 -15.21 14.95
CA LYS A 310 -0.18 -16.67 15.11
C LYS A 310 0.55 -17.38 13.96
N PHE A 311 0.41 -16.91 12.72
CA PHE A 311 1.14 -17.43 11.57
C PHE A 311 2.66 -17.16 11.64
N LEU A 312 3.06 -15.99 12.15
CA LEU A 312 4.47 -15.68 12.45
C LEU A 312 5.02 -16.60 13.55
N GLN A 313 4.26 -16.84 14.64
CA GLN A 313 4.63 -17.80 15.69
C GLN A 313 4.75 -19.24 15.15
N LEU A 314 3.88 -19.65 14.22
CA LEU A 314 3.96 -20.97 13.56
C LEU A 314 5.26 -21.09 12.75
N THR A 315 5.52 -20.12 11.88
CA THR A 315 6.73 -20.05 11.05
C THR A 315 8.01 -20.10 11.91
N LEU A 316 8.00 -19.42 13.06
CA LEU A 316 9.11 -19.44 14.03
C LEU A 316 9.36 -20.80 14.67
N LYS A 317 8.29 -21.51 15.03
CA LYS A 317 8.41 -22.86 15.63
C LYS A 317 8.88 -23.90 14.61
N THR A 318 8.64 -23.67 13.32
CA THR A 318 8.95 -24.64 12.25
C THR A 318 10.35 -24.49 11.66
N THR A 319 10.96 -23.31 11.65
CA THR A 319 12.39 -23.15 11.27
C THR A 319 13.35 -23.86 12.23
N ALA A 320 12.92 -24.13 13.46
CA ALA A 320 13.75 -24.76 14.50
C ALA A 320 14.01 -26.27 14.32
N LYS A 321 13.20 -27.02 13.55
CA LYS A 321 13.37 -28.48 13.37
C LYS A 321 12.89 -28.97 11.98
N PRO A 322 13.60 -29.89 11.30
CA PRO A 322 13.22 -30.36 9.96
C PRO A 322 11.80 -30.95 9.87
N ARG A 323 11.40 -31.81 10.82
CA ARG A 323 10.08 -32.47 10.83
C ARG A 323 8.91 -31.49 10.94
N ALA A 324 9.15 -30.34 11.58
CA ALA A 324 8.17 -29.27 11.68
C ALA A 324 7.90 -28.56 10.34
N ARG A 325 8.83 -28.61 9.39
CA ARG A 325 8.64 -28.05 8.04
C ARG A 325 7.64 -28.84 7.21
N GLU A 326 7.58 -30.17 7.38
CA GLU A 326 6.59 -31.00 6.70
C GLU A 326 5.19 -30.81 7.31
N LEU A 327 5.10 -30.81 8.64
CA LEU A 327 3.86 -30.41 9.36
C LEU A 327 3.36 -29.02 8.92
N MET A 328 4.27 -28.08 8.60
CA MET A 328 3.89 -26.76 8.07
C MET A 328 3.33 -26.81 6.64
N LYS A 329 3.81 -27.73 5.78
CA LYS A 329 3.22 -27.93 4.44
C LYS A 329 1.82 -28.53 4.54
N GLU A 330 1.66 -29.55 5.37
CA GLU A 330 0.37 -30.20 5.64
C GLU A 330 -0.63 -29.20 6.22
N ALA A 331 -0.19 -28.38 7.18
CA ALA A 331 -0.94 -27.25 7.74
C ALA A 331 -1.41 -26.24 6.69
N VAL A 332 -0.48 -25.75 5.85
CA VAL A 332 -0.79 -24.75 4.82
C VAL A 332 -1.70 -25.33 3.75
N LYS A 333 -1.57 -26.62 3.43
CA LYS A 333 -2.48 -27.33 2.53
C LYS A 333 -3.87 -27.52 3.15
N ALA A 334 -3.98 -27.92 4.41
CA ALA A 334 -5.26 -28.06 5.11
C ALA A 334 -6.04 -26.73 5.21
N LEU A 335 -5.35 -25.59 5.27
CA LEU A 335 -5.96 -24.25 5.20
C LEU A 335 -6.42 -23.86 3.78
N GLN A 336 -5.93 -24.53 2.74
CA GLN A 336 -6.26 -24.30 1.33
C GLN A 336 -7.35 -25.25 0.80
N ASP A 337 -7.39 -26.49 1.31
CA ASP A 337 -8.28 -27.57 0.86
C ASP A 337 -9.69 -27.55 1.51
N GLY A 338 -10.12 -26.41 2.07
CA GLY A 338 -11.40 -26.23 2.77
C GLY A 338 -12.63 -26.42 1.88
N ILE A 339 -13.31 -27.56 2.00
CA ILE A 339 -14.47 -27.90 1.16
C ILE A 339 -15.70 -27.04 1.54
N ALA A 340 -16.49 -26.66 0.52
CA ALA A 340 -17.55 -25.63 0.54
C ALA A 340 -17.06 -24.17 0.43
N PHE A 341 -16.09 -23.93 -0.47
CA PHE A 341 -15.60 -22.60 -0.88
C PHE A 341 -15.25 -21.65 0.29
N GLN A 342 -14.70 -22.20 1.37
CA GLN A 342 -14.04 -21.45 2.43
C GLN A 342 -12.53 -21.53 2.20
N PHE A 343 -11.94 -20.42 1.76
CA PHE A 343 -10.51 -20.34 1.39
C PHE A 343 -9.77 -19.43 2.36
N ALA A 344 -8.69 -19.90 2.99
CA ALA A 344 -7.83 -19.10 3.87
C ALA A 344 -6.37 -19.16 3.42
N LYS A 345 -5.78 -18.00 3.09
CA LYS A 345 -4.39 -17.89 2.63
C LYS A 345 -3.55 -17.02 3.59
N PRO A 346 -2.67 -17.63 4.39
CA PRO A 346 -1.60 -16.91 5.07
C PRO A 346 -0.47 -16.55 4.09
N LEU A 347 0.21 -15.43 4.35
CA LEU A 347 1.32 -14.92 3.55
C LEU A 347 2.32 -14.17 4.45
N LEU A 348 3.60 -14.55 4.41
CA LEU A 348 4.70 -13.67 4.85
C LEU A 348 5.05 -12.77 3.65
N ALA A 349 4.56 -11.53 3.67
CA ALA A 349 4.71 -10.60 2.55
C ALA A 349 6.07 -9.88 2.56
N ALA A 350 6.67 -9.69 3.73
CA ALA A 350 8.02 -9.19 3.88
C ALA A 350 8.69 -9.72 5.15
N GLU A 351 9.96 -10.09 5.04
CA GLU A 351 10.94 -10.16 6.13
C GLU A 351 12.20 -9.46 5.62
N ILE A 352 12.58 -8.35 6.25
CA ILE A 352 13.78 -7.57 5.94
C ILE A 352 14.51 -7.36 7.26
N ARG A 353 15.79 -7.74 7.34
CA ARG A 353 16.58 -7.65 8.57
C ARG A 353 17.98 -7.17 8.27
N ARG A 354 18.51 -6.33 9.16
CA ARG A 354 19.91 -5.90 9.19
C ARG A 354 20.41 -6.00 10.62
N ILE A 355 21.27 -6.98 10.86
CA ILE A 355 21.87 -7.25 12.17
C ILE A 355 23.30 -6.70 12.15
N ILE A 356 23.65 -5.92 13.16
CA ILE A 356 24.92 -5.22 13.30
C ILE A 356 25.45 -5.51 14.72
N PRO A 357 26.73 -5.85 14.93
CA PRO A 357 27.30 -5.84 16.27
C PRO A 357 27.18 -4.44 16.89
N THR A 358 27.24 -4.35 18.21
CA THR A 358 27.41 -3.07 18.92
C THR A 358 28.68 -3.08 19.76
N ALA A 359 29.07 -1.91 20.24
CA ALA A 359 30.07 -1.78 21.27
C ALA A 359 29.75 -2.61 22.51
N VAL A 360 28.49 -2.87 22.90
CA VAL A 360 28.22 -3.65 24.14
C VAL A 360 28.49 -5.16 23.98
N GLY A 361 28.87 -5.64 22.78
CA GLY A 361 29.14 -7.06 22.51
C GLY A 361 27.87 -7.90 22.30
N VAL A 362 26.71 -7.25 22.22
CA VAL A 362 25.44 -7.80 21.76
C VAL A 362 25.05 -7.19 20.41
N PRO A 363 24.28 -7.88 19.55
CA PRO A 363 23.86 -7.35 18.27
C PRO A 363 22.66 -6.40 18.44
N MET A 364 22.64 -5.34 17.63
CA MET A 364 21.45 -4.54 17.35
C MET A 364 20.84 -5.02 16.03
N GLU A 365 19.53 -5.13 15.99
CA GLU A 365 18.78 -5.43 14.78
C GLU A 365 17.92 -4.24 14.34
N LEU A 366 17.92 -4.00 13.03
CA LEU A 366 16.93 -3.23 12.29
C LEU A 366 16.07 -4.23 11.51
N GLY A 367 14.85 -4.49 11.97
CA GLY A 367 13.94 -5.50 11.40
C GLY A 367 12.64 -4.89 10.88
N PHE A 368 12.14 -5.39 9.75
CA PHE A 368 10.82 -5.05 9.21
C PHE A 368 10.12 -6.31 8.71
N TYR A 369 8.88 -6.52 9.16
CA TYR A 369 8.10 -7.73 8.90
C TYR A 369 6.68 -7.37 8.53
N THR A 370 6.12 -8.02 7.51
CA THR A 370 4.69 -7.95 7.21
C THR A 370 4.15 -9.36 6.99
N ALA A 371 3.19 -9.75 7.80
CA ALA A 371 2.41 -10.96 7.61
C ALA A 371 0.95 -10.60 7.36
N ALA A 372 0.30 -11.35 6.47
CA ALA A 372 -1.11 -11.22 6.15
C ALA A 372 -1.80 -12.58 6.22
N VAL A 373 -3.08 -12.57 6.56
CA VAL A 373 -4.00 -13.70 6.38
C VAL A 373 -5.25 -13.14 5.72
N ALA A 374 -5.60 -13.65 4.55
CA ALA A 374 -6.86 -13.33 3.87
C ALA A 374 -7.74 -14.57 3.84
N ALA A 375 -9.04 -14.42 4.12
CA ALA A 375 -10.01 -15.49 3.97
C ALA A 375 -11.26 -15.01 3.23
N ALA A 376 -11.89 -15.92 2.52
CA ALA A 376 -13.19 -15.70 1.89
C ALA A 376 -14.04 -16.95 2.04
N ALA A 377 -15.16 -16.83 2.76
CA ALA A 377 -16.23 -17.82 2.75
C ALA A 377 -17.22 -17.46 1.63
N VAL A 378 -17.51 -18.39 0.71
CA VAL A 378 -18.48 -18.19 -0.38
C VAL A 378 -19.54 -19.29 -0.35
N ASN A 379 -20.80 -18.91 -0.20
CA ASN A 379 -21.94 -19.84 -0.20
C ASN A 379 -22.77 -19.61 -1.47
N VAL A 380 -22.59 -20.49 -2.46
CA VAL A 380 -23.31 -20.45 -3.74
C VAL A 380 -24.42 -21.51 -3.76
N LYS A 381 -25.63 -21.09 -4.09
CA LYS A 381 -26.78 -21.97 -4.36
C LYS A 381 -27.35 -21.61 -5.73
N ALA A 382 -27.29 -22.55 -6.67
CA ALA A 382 -27.75 -22.37 -8.04
C ALA A 382 -28.91 -23.32 -8.35
N ASP A 383 -30.09 -22.76 -8.57
CA ASP A 383 -31.28 -23.46 -9.04
C ASP A 383 -31.34 -23.29 -10.58
N ILE A 384 -31.26 -24.40 -11.34
CA ILE A 384 -31.22 -24.40 -12.81
C ILE A 384 -32.40 -25.23 -13.34
N THR A 385 -33.21 -24.64 -14.22
CA THR A 385 -34.46 -25.27 -14.73
C THR A 385 -34.58 -25.16 -16.25
N PRO A 386 -34.72 -26.27 -17.02
CA PRO A 386 -34.59 -27.67 -16.59
C PRO A 386 -33.16 -28.02 -16.13
N ARG A 387 -33.00 -29.16 -15.44
CA ARG A 387 -31.69 -29.68 -15.05
C ARG A 387 -30.86 -30.03 -16.29
N LEU A 388 -29.58 -29.65 -16.28
CA LEU A 388 -28.63 -29.99 -17.34
C LEU A 388 -28.23 -31.49 -17.26
N PRO A 389 -27.82 -32.12 -18.39
CA PRO A 389 -27.26 -33.48 -18.38
C PRO A 389 -25.96 -33.57 -17.57
N GLU A 390 -25.67 -34.77 -17.05
CA GLU A 390 -24.48 -35.01 -16.21
C GLU A 390 -23.15 -34.90 -16.99
N GLN A 391 -23.18 -35.06 -18.32
CA GLN A 391 -22.02 -34.91 -19.21
C GLN A 391 -22.02 -33.53 -19.87
N LEU A 392 -21.25 -32.58 -19.30
CA LEU A 392 -21.17 -31.19 -19.79
C LEU A 392 -20.77 -31.08 -21.27
N GLU A 393 -20.00 -32.03 -21.80
CA GLU A 393 -19.58 -32.10 -23.21
C GLU A 393 -20.77 -32.21 -24.19
N THR A 394 -21.94 -32.63 -23.73
CA THR A 394 -23.17 -32.78 -24.54
C THR A 394 -24.04 -31.51 -24.57
N VAL A 395 -23.68 -30.46 -23.82
CA VAL A 395 -24.52 -29.27 -23.64
C VAL A 395 -24.41 -28.33 -24.85
N THR A 396 -25.40 -28.38 -25.73
CA THR A 396 -25.47 -27.49 -26.90
C THR A 396 -25.95 -26.08 -26.53
N LEU A 397 -25.51 -25.08 -27.30
CA LEU A 397 -25.91 -23.67 -27.13
C LEU A 397 -27.44 -23.46 -27.15
N ASP A 398 -28.19 -24.31 -27.85
CA ASP A 398 -29.66 -24.22 -27.92
C ASP A 398 -30.40 -24.91 -26.76
N GLN A 399 -29.70 -25.66 -25.91
CA GLN A 399 -30.17 -26.06 -24.57
C GLN A 399 -29.95 -24.93 -23.56
N LEU A 400 -28.77 -24.29 -23.60
CA LEU A 400 -28.43 -23.14 -22.74
C LEU A 400 -29.34 -21.93 -22.97
N LYS A 401 -29.78 -21.68 -24.22
CA LYS A 401 -30.78 -20.64 -24.54
C LYS A 401 -32.18 -20.91 -23.98
N LYS A 402 -32.47 -22.10 -23.42
CA LYS A 402 -33.80 -22.53 -22.94
C LYS A 402 -33.87 -22.71 -21.42
N THR A 403 -32.78 -22.47 -20.69
CA THR A 403 -32.69 -22.65 -19.23
C THR A 403 -32.92 -21.33 -18.48
N ASP A 404 -33.66 -21.39 -17.39
CA ASP A 404 -33.69 -20.37 -16.34
C ASP A 404 -32.61 -20.68 -15.29
N PHE A 405 -31.87 -19.64 -14.88
CA PHE A 405 -30.79 -19.73 -13.90
C PHE A 405 -31.06 -18.79 -12.73
N GLN A 406 -31.17 -19.32 -11.52
CA GLN A 406 -31.33 -18.53 -10.30
C GLN A 406 -30.19 -18.86 -9.32
N VAL A 407 -29.22 -17.94 -9.22
CA VAL A 407 -27.99 -18.10 -8.43
C VAL A 407 -28.01 -17.14 -7.25
N LYS A 408 -27.93 -17.68 -6.03
CA LYS A 408 -27.75 -16.91 -4.80
C LYS A 408 -26.30 -17.12 -4.32
N ALA A 409 -25.56 -16.04 -4.14
CA ALA A 409 -24.18 -16.04 -3.70
C ALA A 409 -24.02 -15.11 -2.48
N GLU A 410 -23.67 -15.66 -1.34
CA GLU A 410 -23.16 -14.91 -0.18
C GLU A 410 -21.64 -15.03 -0.16
N ALA A 411 -20.93 -13.91 -0.05
CA ALA A 411 -19.48 -13.87 0.01
C ALA A 411 -19.02 -13.01 1.19
N ARG A 412 -18.08 -13.52 1.98
CA ARG A 412 -17.52 -12.84 3.16
C ARG A 412 -15.99 -12.72 3.06
N PRO A 413 -15.45 -11.91 2.13
CA PRO A 413 -14.03 -11.57 2.13
C PRO A 413 -13.63 -10.82 3.40
N SER A 414 -12.52 -11.23 3.99
CA SER A 414 -11.89 -10.57 5.14
C SER A 414 -10.36 -10.73 5.08
N ALA A 415 -9.63 -9.81 5.68
CA ALA A 415 -8.17 -9.87 5.76
C ALA A 415 -7.66 -9.23 7.05
N ALA A 416 -6.64 -9.86 7.65
CA ALA A 416 -5.82 -9.27 8.69
C ALA A 416 -4.38 -9.13 8.18
N ILE A 417 -3.75 -7.99 8.45
CA ILE A 417 -2.36 -7.69 8.12
C ILE A 417 -1.69 -7.13 9.37
N HIS A 418 -0.58 -7.73 9.79
CA HIS A 418 0.28 -7.19 10.83
C HIS A 418 1.64 -6.81 10.24
N THR A 419 2.06 -5.57 10.50
CA THR A 419 3.39 -5.06 10.15
C THR A 419 4.14 -4.66 11.42
N PHE A 420 5.39 -5.08 11.53
CA PHE A 420 6.27 -4.79 12.66
C PHE A 420 7.58 -4.17 12.15
N ALA A 421 7.98 -3.04 12.71
CA ALA A 421 9.33 -2.49 12.56
C ALA A 421 10.02 -2.48 13.92
N VAL A 422 11.26 -2.98 14.00
CA VAL A 422 11.99 -3.22 15.26
C VAL A 422 13.37 -2.58 15.17
N ILE A 423 13.76 -1.84 16.21
CA ILE A 423 15.09 -1.25 16.37
C ILE A 423 15.58 -1.50 17.80
N GLY A 424 16.67 -2.26 17.98
CA GLY A 424 17.30 -2.44 19.29
C GLY A 424 17.97 -3.80 19.47
N VAL A 425 18.18 -4.21 20.71
CA VAL A 425 18.82 -5.50 21.04
C VAL A 425 17.88 -6.64 20.73
N ASN A 426 18.36 -7.60 19.95
CA ASN A 426 17.65 -8.84 19.67
C ASN A 426 18.61 -10.04 19.70
N THR A 427 18.35 -11.00 20.58
CA THR A 427 19.13 -12.23 20.71
C THR A 427 18.22 -13.39 21.11
N ALA A 428 18.72 -14.62 21.02
CA ALA A 428 18.02 -15.82 21.49
C ALA A 428 17.76 -15.88 23.01
N LEU A 429 18.25 -14.90 23.78
CA LEU A 429 18.26 -14.90 25.25
C LEU A 429 17.55 -13.68 25.84
N ILE A 430 17.70 -12.52 25.21
CA ILE A 430 17.09 -11.25 25.61
C ILE A 430 16.74 -10.41 24.39
N GLN A 431 15.58 -9.78 24.45
CA GLN A 431 15.13 -8.75 23.52
C GLN A 431 14.90 -7.46 24.30
N ALA A 432 15.50 -6.36 23.83
CA ALA A 432 15.31 -5.02 24.38
C ALA A 432 15.32 -3.99 23.25
N ALA A 433 14.15 -3.71 22.69
CA ALA A 433 14.00 -2.97 21.44
C ALA A 433 12.76 -2.06 21.44
N VAL A 434 12.82 -0.99 20.64
CA VAL A 434 11.62 -0.23 20.28
C VAL A 434 10.98 -0.86 19.05
N MET A 435 9.66 -0.98 19.08
CA MET A 435 8.85 -1.69 18.10
C MET A 435 7.67 -0.79 17.67
N ALA A 436 7.57 -0.51 16.38
CA ALA A 436 6.33 -0.02 15.78
C ALA A 436 5.52 -1.22 15.28
N LYS A 437 4.23 -1.27 15.62
CA LYS A 437 3.32 -2.37 15.34
C LYS A 437 2.05 -1.83 14.70
N GLY A 438 1.90 -2.08 13.41
CA GLY A 438 0.67 -1.85 12.66
C GLY A 438 -0.20 -3.11 12.63
N LYS A 439 -1.49 -2.97 12.92
CA LYS A 439 -2.53 -3.90 12.52
C LYS A 439 -3.46 -3.23 11.50
N VAL A 440 -3.89 -3.99 10.51
CA VAL A 440 -5.06 -3.70 9.66
C VAL A 440 -5.95 -4.93 9.70
N HIS A 441 -7.23 -4.75 9.96
CA HIS A 441 -8.27 -5.77 9.82
C HIS A 441 -9.37 -5.22 8.91
N THR A 442 -9.88 -6.04 7.99
CA THR A 442 -11.02 -5.71 7.13
C THR A 442 -11.97 -6.89 7.04
N ALA A 443 -13.27 -6.62 7.01
CA ALA A 443 -14.32 -7.61 6.80
C ALA A 443 -15.48 -6.97 6.03
N VAL A 444 -15.79 -7.49 4.84
CA VAL A 444 -16.80 -6.92 3.94
C VAL A 444 -17.81 -8.01 3.59
N PRO A 445 -18.98 -8.07 4.26
CA PRO A 445 -20.01 -9.05 3.93
C PRO A 445 -20.83 -8.59 2.70
N GLY A 446 -20.95 -9.46 1.70
CA GLY A 446 -21.77 -9.25 0.51
C GLY A 446 -22.82 -10.35 0.34
N LYS A 447 -24.06 -9.95 0.07
CA LYS A 447 -25.16 -10.86 -0.32
C LYS A 447 -25.72 -10.46 -1.68
N MET A 448 -25.58 -11.35 -2.66
CA MET A 448 -25.98 -11.09 -4.04
C MET A 448 -26.87 -12.24 -4.53
N ALA A 449 -27.95 -11.91 -5.23
CA ALA A 449 -28.75 -12.86 -5.97
C ALA A 449 -28.81 -12.43 -7.44
N VAL A 450 -28.65 -13.38 -8.34
CA VAL A 450 -28.65 -13.19 -9.79
C VAL A 450 -29.68 -14.13 -10.38
N ARG A 451 -30.55 -13.62 -11.25
CA ARG A 451 -31.52 -14.38 -12.01
C ARG A 451 -31.36 -14.07 -13.49
N ALA A 452 -31.34 -15.10 -14.34
CA ALA A 452 -31.18 -14.96 -15.78
C ALA A 452 -32.13 -15.90 -16.52
N ASP A 453 -33.14 -15.30 -17.16
CA ASP A 453 -34.10 -15.92 -18.06
C ASP A 453 -33.62 -15.62 -19.50
N LEU A 454 -32.60 -16.38 -19.91
CA LEU A 454 -31.99 -16.29 -21.24
C LEU A 454 -33.01 -16.42 -22.39
N PRO A 455 -33.99 -17.35 -22.39
CA PRO A 455 -34.94 -17.45 -23.50
C PRO A 455 -35.81 -16.20 -23.71
N LYS A 456 -35.93 -15.32 -22.71
CA LYS A 456 -36.64 -14.02 -22.83
C LYS A 456 -35.71 -12.81 -22.78
N GLY A 457 -34.39 -13.00 -22.81
CA GLY A 457 -33.40 -11.91 -22.76
C GLY A 457 -33.44 -11.08 -21.48
N ASN A 458 -33.90 -11.65 -20.36
CA ASN A 458 -34.12 -10.97 -19.09
C ASN A 458 -33.03 -11.32 -18.08
N PHE A 459 -32.26 -10.34 -17.63
CA PHE A 459 -31.28 -10.48 -16.55
C PHE A 459 -31.67 -9.59 -15.39
N LYS A 460 -31.63 -10.12 -14.15
CA LYS A 460 -31.89 -9.37 -12.93
C LYS A 460 -30.86 -9.68 -11.86
N VAL A 461 -30.18 -8.65 -11.37
CA VAL A 461 -29.31 -8.72 -10.19
C VAL A 461 -30.02 -8.05 -9.02
N GLU A 462 -30.11 -8.74 -7.89
CA GLU A 462 -30.67 -8.26 -6.61
C GLU A 462 -29.53 -8.26 -5.57
N VAL A 463 -29.03 -7.10 -5.16
CA VAL A 463 -28.05 -6.99 -4.06
C VAL A 463 -28.80 -6.72 -2.76
N LEU A 464 -28.63 -7.63 -1.79
CA LEU A 464 -29.33 -7.60 -0.51
C LEU A 464 -28.46 -6.91 0.55
N PRO A 465 -29.04 -6.11 1.46
CA PRO A 465 -28.34 -5.64 2.65
C PRO A 465 -27.85 -6.84 3.47
N ALA A 466 -26.54 -7.04 3.55
CA ALA A 466 -25.95 -7.96 4.50
C ALA A 466 -25.95 -7.33 5.91
N ALA A 467 -25.91 -8.18 6.95
CA ALA A 467 -25.62 -7.69 8.29
C ALA A 467 -24.19 -7.14 8.31
N THR A 468 -24.05 -5.84 8.54
CA THR A 468 -22.75 -5.15 8.62
C THR A 468 -22.04 -5.52 9.92
N PRO A 469 -20.72 -5.77 9.91
CA PRO A 469 -19.95 -5.93 11.14
C PRO A 469 -19.80 -4.58 11.85
N ASP A 470 -19.45 -4.59 13.14
CA ASP A 470 -19.25 -3.37 13.94
C ASP A 470 -18.31 -2.38 13.24
N HIS A 471 -17.25 -2.90 12.62
CA HIS A 471 -16.31 -2.17 11.78
C HIS A 471 -16.02 -2.96 10.50
N VAL A 472 -16.06 -2.27 9.35
CA VAL A 472 -15.72 -2.83 8.02
C VAL A 472 -14.21 -2.79 7.78
N ALA A 473 -13.53 -1.81 8.37
CA ALA A 473 -12.08 -1.77 8.48
C ALA A 473 -11.65 -1.20 9.84
N ALA A 474 -10.65 -1.81 10.46
CA ALA A 474 -9.98 -1.30 11.65
C ALA A 474 -8.46 -1.25 11.41
N VAL A 475 -7.87 -0.11 11.71
CA VAL A 475 -6.42 0.13 11.62
C VAL A 475 -5.94 0.55 13.01
N SER A 476 -4.86 -0.06 13.50
CA SER A 476 -4.19 0.41 14.71
C SER A 476 -2.68 0.45 14.51
N PHE A 477 -2.03 1.53 14.93
CA PHE A 477 -0.57 1.66 14.92
C PHE A 477 -0.10 2.06 16.32
N GLU A 478 0.79 1.28 16.91
CA GLU A 478 1.33 1.54 18.24
C GLU A 478 2.86 1.43 18.26
N THR A 479 3.52 2.36 18.96
CA THR A 479 4.98 2.35 19.15
C THR A 479 5.31 2.04 20.60
N LEU A 480 5.94 0.88 20.83
CA LEU A 480 6.19 0.29 22.13
C LEU A 480 7.68 0.05 22.37
N ALA A 481 8.16 0.35 23.57
CA ALA A 481 9.47 -0.06 24.07
C ALA A 481 9.27 -1.40 24.80
N VAL A 482 9.96 -2.46 24.38
CA VAL A 482 9.76 -3.83 24.88
C VAL A 482 11.07 -4.38 25.41
N ALA A 483 11.06 -4.92 26.63
CA ALA A 483 12.18 -5.64 27.24
C ALA A 483 11.73 -6.96 27.87
N ARG A 484 12.36 -8.07 27.47
CA ARG A 484 12.06 -9.43 27.94
C ARG A 484 13.21 -10.39 27.75
N ASN A 485 13.33 -11.37 28.64
CA ASN A 485 14.34 -12.42 28.59
C ASN A 485 13.71 -13.83 28.57
N ILE A 486 14.39 -14.81 27.96
CA ILE A 486 13.82 -16.13 27.68
C ILE A 486 13.58 -16.97 28.95
N GLU A 487 14.26 -16.65 30.04
CA GLU A 487 14.09 -17.31 31.34
C GLU A 487 12.99 -16.67 32.21
N ASP A 488 12.41 -15.54 31.78
CA ASP A 488 11.30 -14.87 32.47
C ASP A 488 10.31 -14.19 31.52
N LEU A 489 9.86 -14.92 30.48
CA LEU A 489 8.87 -14.41 29.51
C LEU A 489 7.60 -13.78 30.15
N PRO A 490 7.03 -14.28 31.28
CA PRO A 490 5.88 -13.63 31.92
C PRO A 490 6.19 -12.28 32.58
N ALA A 491 7.46 -11.95 32.78
CA ALA A 491 7.92 -10.68 33.34
C ALA A 491 8.28 -9.65 32.24
N GLU A 492 7.78 -9.82 31.01
CA GLU A 492 8.02 -8.86 29.93
C GLU A 492 7.50 -7.45 30.27
N ARG A 493 8.33 -6.44 30.01
CA ARG A 493 8.00 -5.03 30.22
C ARG A 493 7.72 -4.36 28.90
N VAL A 494 6.60 -3.64 28.85
CA VAL A 494 6.13 -2.91 27.67
C VAL A 494 5.76 -1.49 28.11
N ALA A 495 6.39 -0.49 27.50
CA ALA A 495 6.12 0.93 27.72
C ALA A 495 5.75 1.61 26.38
N SER A 496 5.00 2.71 26.43
CA SER A 496 4.77 3.56 25.26
C SER A 496 6.03 4.37 24.91
N LEU A 497 6.35 4.55 23.62
CA LEU A 497 7.38 5.53 23.23
C LEU A 497 6.91 6.97 23.49
N ALA A 498 5.64 7.27 23.23
CA ALA A 498 5.07 8.58 23.53
C ALA A 498 4.82 8.73 25.05
N PRO A 499 5.02 9.91 25.64
CA PRO A 499 4.85 10.09 27.08
C PRO A 499 3.37 10.05 27.48
N ALA A 500 3.09 9.73 28.75
CA ALA A 500 1.85 10.19 29.37
C ALA A 500 1.87 11.74 29.40
N VAL A 501 0.72 12.38 29.13
CA VAL A 501 0.63 13.83 28.89
C VAL A 501 1.26 14.62 30.05
N ALA A 502 2.33 15.36 29.76
CA ALA A 502 3.02 16.16 30.76
C ALA A 502 2.18 17.38 31.14
N SER A 503 2.20 17.75 32.42
CA SER A 503 1.49 18.90 33.01
C SER A 503 2.14 20.26 32.67
N GLY A 504 2.53 20.44 31.41
CA GLY A 504 3.31 21.58 30.92
C GLY A 504 3.63 21.49 29.42
N ALA A 505 2.71 20.93 28.62
CA ALA A 505 2.82 20.92 27.16
C ALA A 505 2.60 22.34 26.57
N GLU A 506 3.15 22.61 25.37
CA GLU A 506 2.84 23.85 24.65
C GLU A 506 1.33 23.95 24.36
N PRO A 507 0.67 25.12 24.57
CA PRO A 507 -0.80 25.23 24.51
C PRO A 507 -1.48 24.89 23.18
N TRP A 508 -0.71 24.73 22.10
CA TRP A 508 -1.21 24.81 20.72
C TRP A 508 -1.28 23.45 19.99
N ILE A 509 -0.61 22.41 20.49
CA ILE A 509 -0.56 21.08 19.86
C ILE A 509 -1.18 20.03 20.80
N PRO A 510 -2.38 19.48 20.49
CA PRO A 510 -3.02 18.52 21.38
C PRO A 510 -2.29 17.17 21.36
N ALA A 511 -1.82 16.72 22.53
CA ALA A 511 -1.17 15.42 22.72
C ALA A 511 -2.10 14.21 22.42
N SER A 512 -3.42 14.45 22.38
CA SER A 512 -4.42 13.46 21.97
C SER A 512 -5.53 14.08 21.13
N ILE A 513 -5.88 13.43 20.02
CA ILE A 513 -6.96 13.83 19.12
C ILE A 513 -7.96 12.68 19.05
N GLN A 514 -9.23 12.94 19.34
CA GLN A 514 -10.33 12.02 19.08
C GLN A 514 -11.38 12.74 18.24
N LYS A 515 -11.69 12.20 17.07
CA LYS A 515 -12.68 12.75 16.13
C LYS A 515 -13.48 11.63 15.49
N THR A 516 -14.78 11.85 15.28
CA THR A 516 -15.65 10.97 14.50
C THR A 516 -16.28 11.79 13.39
N MET A 517 -16.15 11.31 12.15
CA MET A 517 -16.69 11.96 10.95
C MET A 517 -17.66 10.98 10.28
N CYS A 518 -18.92 11.37 10.13
CA CYS A 518 -19.94 10.52 9.51
C CYS A 518 -20.54 11.21 8.28
N VAL A 519 -20.79 10.44 7.22
CA VAL A 519 -21.47 10.87 5.99
C VAL A 519 -22.60 9.88 5.70
N THR A 520 -23.83 10.39 5.61
CA THR A 520 -25.00 9.61 5.19
C THR A 520 -25.25 9.83 3.71
N CYS A 521 -25.30 8.77 2.91
CA CYS A 521 -25.71 8.88 1.51
C CYS A 521 -27.24 9.04 1.42
N PRO A 522 -27.77 10.16 0.88
CA PRO A 522 -29.20 10.47 0.94
C PRO A 522 -30.08 9.54 0.10
N TYR A 523 -29.53 8.89 -0.93
CA TYR A 523 -30.28 7.98 -1.80
C TYR A 523 -30.55 6.62 -1.13
N PHE A 524 -29.54 6.07 -0.45
CA PHE A 524 -29.56 4.72 0.13
C PHE A 524 -29.78 4.68 1.65
N HIS A 525 -29.75 5.84 2.33
CA HIS A 525 -29.71 5.95 3.80
C HIS A 525 -28.65 5.05 4.45
N VAL A 526 -27.47 4.95 3.83
CA VAL A 526 -26.29 4.29 4.42
C VAL A 526 -25.40 5.36 5.05
N LYS A 527 -25.02 5.15 6.31
CA LYS A 527 -24.21 6.05 7.13
C LYS A 527 -22.82 5.44 7.31
N GLY A 528 -21.85 5.94 6.53
CA GLY A 528 -20.45 5.62 6.74
C GLY A 528 -19.89 6.53 7.82
N CYS A 529 -19.19 5.97 8.81
CA CYS A 529 -18.51 6.71 9.86
C CYS A 529 -17.02 6.32 9.90
N VAL A 530 -16.17 7.33 10.13
CA VAL A 530 -14.74 7.17 10.37
C VAL A 530 -14.44 7.73 11.76
N GLU A 531 -14.10 6.84 12.69
CA GLU A 531 -13.58 7.19 14.01
C GLU A 531 -12.05 7.24 13.94
N VAL A 532 -11.45 8.30 14.45
CA VAL A 532 -9.99 8.44 14.57
C VAL A 532 -9.65 8.84 16.00
N ALA A 533 -8.87 8.00 16.68
CA ALA A 533 -8.31 8.24 18.00
C ALA A 533 -6.78 8.17 17.91
N SER A 534 -6.11 9.22 18.34
CA SER A 534 -4.67 9.43 18.21
C SER A 534 -4.11 9.96 19.53
N ARG A 535 -2.98 9.43 19.99
CA ARG A 535 -2.19 9.93 21.13
C ARG A 535 -0.73 9.91 20.71
N HIS A 536 -0.04 11.04 20.69
CA HIS A 536 1.28 11.14 20.06
C HIS A 536 2.17 12.21 20.69
N ALA A 537 3.49 12.08 20.47
CA ALA A 537 4.50 12.98 21.01
C ALA A 537 4.59 14.36 20.32
N GLY A 538 3.62 14.74 19.48
CA GLY A 538 3.70 15.93 18.61
C GLY A 538 3.87 17.27 19.34
N PHE A 539 3.48 17.32 20.62
CA PHE A 539 3.71 18.47 21.52
C PHE A 539 5.19 18.68 21.89
N MET A 540 6.10 17.80 21.47
CA MET A 540 7.55 17.97 21.59
C MET A 540 8.19 18.70 20.40
N GLY A 541 7.38 19.11 19.40
CA GLY A 541 7.81 19.97 18.29
C GLY A 541 7.44 19.43 16.90
N TYR A 542 7.80 20.22 15.88
CA TYR A 542 7.32 20.05 14.50
C TYR A 542 7.97 18.90 13.69
N ASN A 543 8.59 17.89 14.32
CA ASN A 543 9.11 16.72 13.60
C ASN A 543 7.95 15.75 13.27
N PRO A 544 7.67 15.42 12.00
CA PRO A 544 6.60 14.49 11.61
C PRO A 544 6.68 13.12 12.32
N LEU A 545 7.87 12.66 12.67
CA LEU A 545 8.06 11.40 13.37
C LEU A 545 7.40 11.41 14.77
N TYR A 546 7.37 12.56 15.48
CA TYR A 546 6.65 12.67 16.75
C TYR A 546 5.12 12.57 16.61
N TYR A 547 4.58 12.81 15.41
CA TYR A 547 3.15 12.64 15.11
C TYR A 547 2.79 11.20 14.74
N LEU A 548 3.79 10.36 14.43
CA LEU A 548 3.63 8.92 14.23
C LEU A 548 3.91 8.12 15.52
N VAL A 549 4.73 8.67 16.42
CA VAL A 549 5.11 8.02 17.68
C VAL A 549 4.01 8.17 18.72
N GLY A 550 3.42 7.04 19.10
CA GLY A 550 2.40 6.91 20.12
C GLY A 550 1.43 5.77 19.85
N GLN A 551 0.13 6.06 19.91
CA GLN A 551 -0.96 5.12 19.67
C GLN A 551 -2.03 5.76 18.78
N HIS A 552 -2.29 5.12 17.64
CA HIS A 552 -3.25 5.58 16.63
C HIS A 552 -4.24 4.44 16.35
N LYS A 553 -5.52 4.78 16.27
CA LYS A 553 -6.60 3.85 15.91
C LYS A 553 -7.55 4.58 14.96
N ALA A 554 -7.83 3.97 13.81
CA ALA A 554 -8.84 4.41 12.87
C ALA A 554 -9.82 3.27 12.61
N ARG A 555 -11.12 3.54 12.67
CA ARG A 555 -12.18 2.57 12.42
C ARG A 555 -13.16 3.12 11.41
N ILE A 556 -13.48 2.31 10.42
CA ILE A 556 -14.49 2.60 9.40
C ILE A 556 -15.67 1.68 9.67
N SER A 557 -16.77 2.24 10.15
CA SER A 557 -18.04 1.54 10.34
C SER A 557 -19.03 1.95 9.26
N VAL A 558 -19.86 1.01 8.82
CA VAL A 558 -20.95 1.25 7.88
C VAL A 558 -22.23 0.83 8.58
N ALA A 559 -23.03 1.81 8.97
CA ALA A 559 -24.30 1.61 9.64
C ALA A 559 -25.46 1.97 8.70
N ARG A 560 -26.66 1.50 9.03
CA ARG A 560 -27.89 2.08 8.50
C ARG A 560 -28.06 3.49 9.08
N GLY A 561 -28.27 4.48 8.22
CA GLY A 561 -28.62 5.84 8.59
C GLY A 561 -30.12 6.01 8.80
N ASP A 562 -30.48 7.18 9.32
CA ASP A 562 -31.87 7.51 9.66
C ASP A 562 -32.73 7.58 8.38
N GLY A 563 -33.70 6.68 8.28
CA GLY A 563 -34.57 6.53 7.11
C GLY A 563 -35.29 5.18 6.98
N PRO A 564 -36.21 5.07 6.00
CA PRO A 564 -36.89 3.83 5.66
C PRO A 564 -35.90 2.76 5.19
N ALA A 565 -36.33 1.50 5.17
CA ALA A 565 -35.42 0.40 4.88
C ALA A 565 -34.99 0.43 3.40
N LEU A 566 -33.69 0.41 3.13
CA LEU A 566 -33.19 -0.20 1.90
C LEU A 566 -33.47 -1.69 1.99
N GLU A 567 -34.33 -2.21 1.11
CA GLU A 567 -34.67 -3.63 1.09
C GLU A 567 -33.75 -4.41 0.15
N ARG A 568 -33.46 -3.83 -1.02
CA ARG A 568 -32.49 -4.33 -2.00
C ARG A 568 -32.17 -3.30 -3.08
N LEU A 569 -31.00 -3.44 -3.69
CA LEU A 569 -30.70 -2.82 -4.98
C LEU A 569 -31.07 -3.80 -6.08
N GLU A 570 -31.77 -3.34 -7.11
CA GLU A 570 -32.11 -4.15 -8.28
C GLU A 570 -31.53 -3.53 -9.55
N PHE A 571 -30.92 -4.35 -10.39
CA PHE A 571 -30.45 -3.99 -11.72
C PHE A 571 -31.03 -4.99 -12.72
N GLU A 572 -31.94 -4.53 -13.57
CA GLU A 572 -32.60 -5.33 -14.59
C GLU A 572 -32.11 -4.91 -15.98
N VAL A 573 -31.84 -5.88 -16.86
CA VAL A 573 -31.47 -5.69 -18.26
C VAL A 573 -32.37 -6.56 -19.12
N HIS A 574 -33.01 -5.95 -20.11
CA HIS A 574 -33.93 -6.59 -21.04
C HIS A 574 -33.46 -6.34 -22.47
N VAL A 575 -33.31 -7.40 -23.26
CA VAL A 575 -32.76 -7.34 -24.64
C VAL A 575 -33.76 -7.94 -25.62
N GLY A 576 -33.98 -7.26 -26.75
CA GLY A 576 -34.89 -7.68 -27.82
C GLY A 576 -36.27 -7.02 -27.74
N ALA A 577 -37.20 -7.48 -28.60
CA ALA A 577 -38.46 -6.78 -28.89
C ALA A 577 -39.34 -6.45 -27.66
N ASN A 578 -39.26 -7.27 -26.60
CA ASN A 578 -40.09 -7.11 -25.40
C ASN A 578 -39.45 -6.15 -24.37
N ALA A 579 -38.25 -5.61 -24.60
CA ALA A 579 -37.60 -4.67 -23.69
C ALA A 579 -38.44 -3.39 -23.47
N ALA A 580 -39.15 -2.95 -24.51
CA ALA A 580 -40.09 -1.83 -24.44
C ALA A 580 -41.25 -2.04 -23.44
N GLU A 581 -41.64 -3.29 -23.15
CA GLU A 581 -42.74 -3.61 -22.22
C GLU A 581 -42.34 -3.48 -20.75
N LYS A 582 -41.04 -3.37 -20.45
CA LYS A 582 -40.50 -3.28 -19.08
C LYS A 582 -40.20 -1.86 -18.63
N LEU A 583 -40.07 -0.93 -19.57
CA LEU A 583 -39.98 0.50 -19.28
C LEU A 583 -41.31 1.00 -18.70
N THR A 584 -41.24 1.94 -17.76
CA THR A 584 -42.45 2.52 -17.17
C THR A 584 -43.16 3.40 -18.19
N ARG A 585 -44.45 3.13 -18.46
CA ARG A 585 -45.29 3.94 -19.36
C ARG A 585 -45.54 5.35 -18.79
N GLN A 586 -44.62 6.26 -19.08
CA GLN A 586 -44.89 7.68 -19.27
C GLN A 586 -44.59 8.02 -20.73
N ASN A 587 -45.39 8.91 -21.31
CA ASN A 587 -45.42 9.19 -22.75
C ASN A 587 -44.01 9.31 -23.34
N VAL A 588 -43.64 8.32 -24.17
CA VAL A 588 -42.63 8.50 -25.19
C VAL A 588 -43.21 9.50 -26.19
N VAL A 589 -42.39 10.46 -26.60
CA VAL A 589 -42.84 11.68 -27.28
C VAL A 589 -43.54 11.35 -28.60
N GLU A 590 -44.86 11.52 -28.61
CA GLU A 590 -45.68 11.58 -29.83
C GLU A 590 -45.59 13.02 -30.39
N SER A 591 -44.40 13.39 -30.87
CA SER A 591 -44.13 14.72 -31.42
C SER A 591 -44.84 14.90 -32.75
N GLU A 592 -46.01 15.54 -32.69
CA GLU A 592 -46.64 16.38 -33.70
C GLU A 592 -46.12 16.19 -35.15
N ILE A 593 -46.82 15.35 -35.91
CA ILE A 593 -46.58 15.08 -37.34
C ILE A 593 -47.08 16.28 -38.18
N GLN A 594 -46.55 17.48 -37.90
CA GLN A 594 -47.10 18.75 -38.40
C GLN A 594 -46.07 19.64 -39.12
N GLU A 595 -44.76 19.48 -38.86
CA GLU A 595 -43.71 20.12 -39.69
C GLU A 595 -43.35 19.33 -40.95
N GLU A 596 -43.45 18.00 -40.94
CA GLU A 596 -43.02 17.14 -42.06
C GLU A 596 -43.81 17.42 -43.36
N ASN A 597 -45.10 17.77 -43.24
CA ASN A 597 -45.93 18.18 -44.37
C ASN A 597 -45.40 19.46 -45.06
N ILE A 598 -44.86 20.44 -44.33
CA ILE A 598 -44.36 21.70 -44.93
C ILE A 598 -43.09 21.44 -45.73
N ILE A 599 -42.24 20.51 -45.28
CA ILE A 599 -40.99 20.14 -45.97
C ILE A 599 -41.30 19.28 -47.20
N LEU A 600 -42.21 18.29 -47.11
CA LEU A 600 -42.62 17.51 -48.28
C LEU A 600 -43.33 18.35 -49.35
N MET A 601 -44.20 19.30 -48.96
CA MET A 601 -44.84 20.22 -49.90
C MET A 601 -43.79 21.02 -50.68
N LYS A 602 -42.79 21.61 -50.00
CA LYS A 602 -41.72 22.37 -50.65
C LYS A 602 -40.79 21.51 -51.51
N LEU A 603 -40.44 20.30 -51.08
CA LEU A 603 -39.66 19.37 -51.89
C LEU A 603 -40.40 18.97 -53.18
N ARG A 604 -41.72 18.79 -53.11
CA ARG A 604 -42.57 18.52 -54.28
C ARG A 604 -42.63 19.71 -55.22
N GLU A 605 -42.81 20.92 -54.69
CA GLU A 605 -42.83 22.17 -55.46
C GLU A 605 -41.50 22.41 -56.20
N ILE A 606 -40.36 22.10 -55.56
CA ILE A 606 -39.03 22.13 -56.17
C ILE A 606 -38.87 21.08 -57.28
N LEU A 607 -39.35 19.85 -57.06
CA LEU A 607 -39.31 18.76 -58.06
C LEU A 607 -40.18 19.07 -59.29
N GLU A 608 -41.38 19.60 -59.09
CA GLU A 608 -42.31 19.95 -60.18
C GLU A 608 -41.85 21.20 -60.94
N ALA A 609 -41.13 22.13 -60.29
CA ALA A 609 -40.45 23.25 -60.96
C ALA A 609 -39.24 22.80 -61.81
N GLY A 610 -38.42 21.86 -61.30
CA GLY A 610 -37.23 21.37 -61.99
C GLY A 610 -37.50 20.64 -63.30
N LEU A 611 -38.70 20.05 -63.46
CA LEU A 611 -39.08 19.28 -64.66
C LEU A 611 -39.63 20.12 -65.82
N LYS A 612 -39.80 21.44 -65.66
CA LYS A 612 -40.46 22.30 -66.66
C LYS A 612 -39.53 22.98 -67.69
N ASN A 613 -38.22 22.75 -67.64
CA ASN A 613 -37.25 23.48 -68.46
C ASN A 613 -36.20 22.60 -69.18
N LYS A 614 -36.66 21.76 -70.12
CA LYS A 614 -35.87 21.29 -71.28
C LYS A 614 -36.71 20.51 -72.32
N ASN A 615 -37.02 21.15 -73.44
CA ASN A 615 -37.24 20.51 -74.75
C ASN A 615 -36.02 20.85 -75.63
N SER A 616 -35.55 20.06 -76.60
CA SER A 616 -35.80 18.65 -77.00
C SER A 616 -34.48 18.15 -77.66
N SER A 617 -34.30 17.09 -78.46
CA SER A 617 -35.08 16.03 -79.14
C SER A 617 -34.05 14.92 -79.52
N SER A 618 -34.35 13.68 -79.94
CA SER A 618 -35.51 12.76 -79.92
C SER A 618 -34.91 11.33 -79.74
N SER A 619 -35.33 10.15 -80.23
CA SER A 619 -36.44 9.56 -81.04
C SER A 619 -36.28 8.02 -80.90
N SER A 620 -37.24 7.12 -81.10
CA SER A 620 -38.70 7.17 -81.35
C SER A 620 -39.28 5.73 -81.25
N SER A 621 -40.61 5.56 -81.37
CA SER A 621 -41.33 4.29 -81.64
C SER A 621 -41.28 3.15 -80.58
N SER A 622 -42.36 2.38 -80.30
CA SER A 622 -43.79 2.58 -80.61
C SER A 622 -44.76 1.59 -79.88
N SER A 623 -45.80 2.14 -79.22
CA SER A 623 -47.12 1.50 -78.93
C SER A 623 -47.15 0.34 -77.88
N SER A 624 -48.26 -0.09 -77.24
CA SER A 624 -49.73 0.17 -77.34
C SER A 624 -50.48 -0.09 -76.00
N ARG A 625 -51.60 0.65 -75.74
CA ARG A 625 -52.96 0.26 -75.21
C ARG A 625 -53.13 -0.85 -74.12
N SER A 626 -54.12 -0.85 -73.19
CA SER A 626 -55.29 0.03 -72.90
C SER A 626 -56.06 -0.29 -71.58
N SER A 627 -56.58 0.75 -70.92
CA SER A 627 -57.82 0.91 -70.08
C SER A 627 -58.56 -0.25 -69.34
N ARG A 628 -58.98 0.01 -68.09
CA ARG A 628 -60.39 0.23 -67.64
C ARG A 628 -60.56 0.36 -66.10
N SER A 629 -61.73 0.80 -65.61
CA SER A 629 -62.07 0.89 -64.18
C SER A 629 -63.54 0.56 -63.86
N SER A 630 -63.79 -0.06 -62.70
CA SER A 630 -65.07 -0.14 -61.95
C SER A 630 -64.77 -0.79 -60.58
N ARG A 631 -64.99 -0.13 -59.45
CA ARG A 631 -66.26 0.17 -58.72
C ARG A 631 -66.83 -1.00 -57.89
N LEU A 632 -66.63 -0.86 -56.58
CA LEU A 632 -67.59 -1.09 -55.47
C LEU A 632 -68.21 -2.48 -55.23
N SER A 633 -68.00 -2.96 -54.00
CA SER A 633 -69.00 -3.68 -53.21
C SER A 633 -68.87 -3.29 -51.72
N ARG A 634 -69.91 -3.52 -50.92
CA ARG A 634 -69.99 -3.19 -49.47
C ARG A 634 -70.85 -4.25 -48.77
N LEU A 635 -70.35 -4.80 -47.64
CA LEU A 635 -71.09 -5.20 -46.41
C LEU A 635 -72.23 -6.25 -46.55
N SER A 636 -72.63 -7.04 -45.55
CA SER A 636 -72.02 -7.56 -44.30
C SER A 636 -72.98 -8.56 -43.65
N GLN A 637 -72.48 -9.60 -42.96
CA GLN A 637 -73.13 -10.33 -41.85
C GLN A 637 -72.08 -11.28 -41.21
N SER A 638 -71.66 -11.04 -39.96
CA SER A 638 -72.15 -11.65 -38.69
C SER A 638 -71.79 -13.14 -38.49
N SER A 639 -71.31 -13.63 -37.34
CA SER A 639 -70.85 -12.97 -36.09
C SER A 639 -70.33 -14.02 -35.09
N SER A 640 -69.28 -13.74 -34.33
CA SER A 640 -69.03 -14.39 -33.03
C SER A 640 -68.16 -13.48 -32.14
N ILE A 641 -68.33 -13.59 -30.81
CA ILE A 641 -67.74 -12.67 -29.83
C ILE A 641 -66.68 -13.39 -28.99
N SER A 642 -65.49 -12.81 -28.90
CA SER A 642 -64.53 -13.06 -27.83
C SER A 642 -63.89 -11.74 -27.39
N SER A 643 -63.98 -11.43 -26.10
CA SER A 643 -63.74 -10.07 -25.58
C SER A 643 -62.25 -9.75 -25.41
N SER A 644 -61.64 -9.15 -26.43
CA SER A 644 -60.32 -8.52 -26.33
C SER A 644 -60.46 -7.03 -25.95
N ARG A 645 -59.70 -6.59 -24.92
CA ARG A 645 -59.58 -5.15 -24.61
C ARG A 645 -58.67 -4.51 -25.66
N SER A 646 -59.25 -3.77 -26.58
CA SER A 646 -58.55 -3.13 -27.69
C SER A 646 -57.64 -1.99 -27.22
N ALA A 647 -56.37 -2.29 -26.99
CA ALA A 647 -55.32 -1.28 -27.06
C ALA A 647 -55.10 -0.92 -28.53
N SER A 648 -55.42 0.32 -28.92
CA SER A 648 -55.18 0.83 -30.28
C SER A 648 -53.67 1.00 -30.51
N SER A 649 -53.04 0.02 -31.14
CA SER A 649 -51.63 0.08 -31.53
C SER A 649 -51.44 1.10 -32.65
N SER A 650 -50.87 2.27 -32.34
CA SER A 650 -50.37 3.21 -33.35
C SER A 650 -49.19 2.57 -34.09
N SER A 651 -49.45 2.12 -35.31
CA SER A 651 -48.44 1.52 -36.19
C SER A 651 -47.46 2.60 -36.67
N ASN A 652 -46.31 2.70 -36.00
CA ASN A 652 -44.98 3.13 -36.53
C ASN A 652 -43.93 3.39 -35.44
N ALA A 653 -44.25 3.23 -34.15
CA ALA A 653 -43.24 3.36 -33.08
C ALA A 653 -42.18 2.24 -33.16
N VAL A 654 -40.91 2.61 -33.34
CA VAL A 654 -39.77 1.69 -33.27
C VAL A 654 -39.62 1.19 -31.81
N PRO A 655 -39.67 -0.13 -31.54
CA PRO A 655 -39.55 -0.64 -30.18
C PRO A 655 -38.13 -0.49 -29.63
N ALA A 656 -38.01 -0.30 -28.31
CA ALA A 656 -36.71 -0.35 -27.63
C ALA A 656 -36.08 -1.73 -27.79
N VAL A 657 -34.80 -1.76 -28.17
CA VAL A 657 -34.00 -2.97 -28.41
C VAL A 657 -33.24 -3.39 -27.15
N LEU A 658 -32.97 -2.43 -26.25
CA LEU A 658 -32.39 -2.62 -24.93
C LEU A 658 -33.14 -1.73 -23.93
N ALA A 659 -33.46 -2.27 -22.77
CA ALA A 659 -33.90 -1.52 -21.60
C ALA A 659 -33.06 -1.92 -20.38
N VAL A 660 -32.51 -0.95 -19.68
CA VAL A 660 -31.76 -1.12 -18.42
C VAL A 660 -32.47 -0.36 -17.32
N ILE A 661 -32.75 -1.00 -16.19
CA ILE A 661 -33.49 -0.42 -15.06
C ILE A 661 -32.64 -0.62 -13.80
N ALA A 662 -32.11 0.47 -13.25
CA ALA A 662 -31.37 0.48 -11.99
C ALA A 662 -32.26 1.10 -10.90
N ARG A 663 -32.76 0.31 -9.94
CA ARG A 663 -33.67 0.78 -8.90
C ARG A 663 -33.27 0.38 -7.48
N VAL A 664 -33.46 1.33 -6.58
CA VAL A 664 -33.31 1.23 -5.13
C VAL A 664 -34.69 0.90 -4.58
N VAL A 665 -34.87 -0.33 -4.11
CA VAL A 665 -36.14 -0.76 -3.49
C VAL A 665 -36.11 -0.40 -2.02
N ARG A 666 -37.08 0.43 -1.61
CA ARG A 666 -37.27 0.87 -0.23
C ARG A 666 -38.70 0.61 0.22
N SER A 667 -38.89 0.50 1.53
CA SER A 667 -40.21 0.30 2.15
C SER A 667 -41.19 1.48 1.98
N ASP A 668 -40.73 2.64 1.48
CA ASP A 668 -41.56 3.84 1.21
C ASP A 668 -41.79 4.11 -0.29
N ARG A 669 -40.73 4.07 -1.11
CA ARG A 669 -40.79 4.33 -2.55
C ARG A 669 -39.57 3.79 -3.29
N ASN A 670 -39.78 3.34 -4.53
CA ASN A 670 -38.67 3.00 -5.43
C ASN A 670 -38.06 4.27 -6.03
N VAL A 671 -36.74 4.41 -5.92
CA VAL A 671 -35.95 5.50 -6.53
C VAL A 671 -34.95 4.88 -7.50
N GLY A 672 -34.73 5.46 -8.67
CA GLY A 672 -33.81 4.86 -9.65
C GLY A 672 -33.90 5.51 -11.02
N TYR A 673 -33.27 4.86 -11.99
CA TYR A 673 -33.15 5.33 -13.37
C TYR A 673 -33.43 4.20 -14.37
N GLN A 674 -33.94 4.58 -15.53
CA GLN A 674 -34.17 3.73 -16.69
C GLN A 674 -33.39 4.29 -17.88
N LEU A 675 -32.80 3.40 -18.67
CA LEU A 675 -32.17 3.71 -19.94
C LEU A 675 -32.82 2.84 -21.02
N ALA A 676 -33.40 3.47 -22.03
CA ALA A 676 -33.96 2.82 -23.21
C ALA A 676 -33.06 3.10 -24.42
N ALA A 677 -32.71 2.05 -25.18
CA ALA A 677 -32.03 2.20 -26.46
C ALA A 677 -32.94 1.74 -27.61
N TYR A 678 -33.11 2.59 -28.60
CA TYR A 678 -33.85 2.36 -29.83
C TYR A 678 -32.85 2.37 -31.00
N LEU A 679 -33.01 1.46 -31.96
CA LEU A 679 -32.13 1.35 -33.11
C LEU A 679 -32.96 1.18 -34.38
N ASP A 680 -33.06 2.23 -35.17
CA ASP A 680 -33.76 2.23 -36.44
C ASP A 680 -32.79 1.97 -37.60
N LYS A 681 -32.85 0.74 -38.12
CA LYS A 681 -31.89 0.24 -39.12
C LYS A 681 -31.99 0.93 -40.49
N PRO A 682 -33.18 1.22 -41.06
CA PRO A 682 -33.29 1.88 -42.36
C PRO A 682 -32.69 3.29 -42.40
N THR A 683 -32.80 4.06 -41.31
CA THR A 683 -32.25 5.43 -41.22
C THR A 683 -30.84 5.50 -40.61
N SER A 684 -30.29 4.36 -40.15
CA SER A 684 -29.06 4.30 -39.36
C SER A 684 -29.06 5.27 -38.17
N ARG A 685 -30.17 5.25 -37.41
CA ARG A 685 -30.40 6.09 -36.23
C ARG A 685 -30.40 5.26 -34.96
N ALA A 686 -29.66 5.71 -33.95
CA ALA A 686 -29.62 5.16 -32.61
C ALA A 686 -30.04 6.23 -31.61
N GLN A 687 -31.08 5.96 -30.80
CA GLN A 687 -31.57 6.88 -29.78
C GLN A 687 -31.46 6.24 -28.39
N LEU A 688 -30.84 6.96 -27.46
CA LEU A 688 -30.74 6.62 -26.04
C LEU A 688 -31.60 7.60 -25.24
N VAL A 689 -32.53 7.09 -24.45
CA VAL A 689 -33.36 7.90 -23.54
C VAL A 689 -33.11 7.44 -22.11
N PHE A 690 -32.46 8.30 -21.32
CA PHE A 690 -32.20 8.10 -19.89
C PHE A 690 -33.18 8.94 -19.07
N PHE A 691 -33.84 8.34 -18.09
CA PHE A 691 -34.83 9.02 -17.26
C PHE A 691 -34.92 8.44 -15.83
N PRO A 692 -35.17 9.26 -14.81
CA PRO A 692 -35.44 8.81 -13.44
C PRO A 692 -36.84 8.19 -13.33
N ILE A 693 -37.02 7.30 -12.36
CA ILE A 693 -38.30 6.60 -12.11
C ILE A 693 -39.34 7.51 -11.40
N ALA A 694 -38.87 8.55 -10.68
CA ALA A 694 -39.71 9.35 -9.78
C ALA A 694 -39.67 10.87 -10.04
N GLU A 695 -38.91 11.34 -11.02
CA GLU A 695 -38.76 12.77 -11.36
C GLU A 695 -39.12 13.00 -12.85
N LYS A 696 -39.25 14.25 -13.28
CA LYS A 696 -39.83 14.61 -14.61
C LYS A 696 -38.82 15.06 -15.68
N TRP A 697 -37.53 15.08 -15.37
CA TRP A 697 -36.49 15.38 -16.38
C TRP A 697 -36.09 14.12 -17.13
N LYS A 698 -35.67 14.26 -18.38
CA LYS A 698 -35.16 13.19 -19.24
C LYS A 698 -33.86 13.67 -19.90
N VAL A 699 -33.06 12.73 -20.40
CA VAL A 699 -31.92 12.97 -21.30
C VAL A 699 -32.13 12.12 -22.53
N CYS A 700 -32.06 12.75 -23.71
CA CYS A 700 -32.22 12.10 -24.99
C CYS A 700 -30.95 12.35 -25.80
N ALA A 701 -30.17 11.30 -26.04
CA ALA A 701 -29.10 11.32 -27.04
C ALA A 701 -29.63 10.63 -28.31
N ASP A 702 -29.57 11.32 -29.44
CA ASP A 702 -30.11 10.88 -30.73
C ASP A 702 -29.01 11.00 -31.78
N ALA A 703 -28.52 9.89 -32.30
CA ALA A 703 -27.41 9.83 -33.25
C ALA A 703 -27.86 9.22 -34.57
N VAL A 704 -27.67 9.95 -35.66
CA VAL A 704 -27.96 9.53 -37.04
C VAL A 704 -26.66 9.48 -37.82
N LEU A 705 -26.52 8.51 -38.73
CA LEU A 705 -25.45 8.45 -39.72
C LEU A 705 -26.01 8.69 -41.15
N PRO A 706 -26.30 9.95 -41.57
CA PRO A 706 -26.83 10.24 -42.90
C PRO A 706 -25.99 9.74 -44.08
N SER A 707 -24.68 9.54 -43.91
CA SER A 707 -23.82 8.85 -44.88
C SER A 707 -22.57 8.30 -44.20
N GLN A 708 -21.81 7.45 -44.89
CA GLN A 708 -20.52 6.91 -44.40
C GLN A 708 -19.48 7.98 -44.03
N HIS A 709 -19.70 9.24 -44.42
CA HIS A 709 -18.80 10.36 -44.15
C HIS A 709 -19.48 11.48 -43.35
N LYS A 710 -20.70 11.26 -42.83
CA LYS A 710 -21.43 12.27 -42.07
C LYS A 710 -22.25 11.65 -40.94
N VAL A 711 -21.97 12.08 -39.72
CA VAL A 711 -22.69 11.73 -38.48
C VAL A 711 -23.24 12.99 -37.82
N SER A 712 -24.43 12.88 -37.22
CA SER A 712 -25.10 13.96 -36.50
C SER A 712 -25.69 13.42 -35.20
N ALA A 713 -25.28 13.95 -34.07
CA ALA A 713 -25.75 13.57 -32.75
C ALA A 713 -26.37 14.79 -32.02
N LYS A 714 -27.59 14.65 -31.49
CA LYS A 714 -28.25 15.65 -30.65
C LYS A 714 -28.38 15.12 -29.22
N LEU A 715 -27.94 15.91 -28.24
CA LEU A 715 -28.13 15.67 -26.83
C LEU A 715 -29.10 16.72 -26.28
N GLY A 716 -30.33 16.31 -25.93
CA GLY A 716 -31.32 17.13 -25.23
C GLY A 716 -31.46 16.70 -23.77
N TRP A 717 -31.66 17.65 -22.86
CA TRP A 717 -31.88 17.36 -21.43
C TRP A 717 -32.82 18.36 -20.76
N GLY A 718 -33.54 17.89 -19.73
CA GLY A 718 -34.56 18.65 -19.00
C GLY A 718 -35.95 18.03 -19.15
N ALA A 719 -37.01 18.80 -18.91
CA ALA A 719 -38.39 18.40 -19.18
C ALA A 719 -38.53 17.92 -20.63
N ASP A 720 -38.92 16.66 -20.80
CA ASP A 720 -39.06 15.95 -22.09
C ASP A 720 -37.92 16.18 -23.09
N CYS A 721 -36.69 16.36 -22.59
CA CYS A 721 -35.47 16.64 -23.36
C CYS A 721 -35.47 17.98 -24.14
N GLN A 722 -36.33 18.94 -23.80
CA GLN A 722 -36.48 20.21 -24.55
C GLN A 722 -35.87 21.46 -23.89
N ASP A 723 -35.65 21.48 -22.56
CA ASP A 723 -35.15 22.69 -21.87
C ASP A 723 -33.78 23.16 -22.39
N TYR A 724 -32.89 22.19 -22.61
CA TYR A 724 -31.53 22.36 -23.11
C TYR A 724 -31.25 21.38 -24.25
N SER A 725 -30.46 21.82 -25.22
CA SER A 725 -30.17 21.07 -26.44
C SER A 725 -28.80 21.48 -26.98
N ALA A 726 -27.99 20.47 -27.30
CA ALA A 726 -26.71 20.60 -28.00
C ALA A 726 -26.65 19.60 -29.16
N THR A 727 -26.26 20.05 -30.35
CA THR A 727 -26.13 19.21 -31.55
C THR A 727 -24.69 19.22 -32.02
N VAL A 728 -24.10 18.04 -32.14
CA VAL A 728 -22.76 17.77 -32.68
C VAL A 728 -22.91 17.17 -34.07
N LYS A 729 -22.18 17.67 -35.06
CA LYS A 729 -22.10 17.10 -36.41
C LYS A 729 -20.64 16.90 -36.78
N ALA A 730 -20.32 15.77 -37.39
CA ALA A 730 -19.02 15.57 -38.03
C ALA A 730 -19.23 15.16 -39.49
N GLU A 731 -18.53 15.83 -40.40
CA GLU A 731 -18.57 15.54 -41.84
C GLU A 731 -17.16 15.53 -42.44
N ALA A 732 -16.84 14.49 -43.21
CA ALA A 732 -15.61 14.37 -43.98
C ALA A 732 -15.89 14.62 -45.47
N GLY A 733 -14.95 15.24 -46.17
CA GLY A 733 -15.10 15.67 -47.55
C GLY A 733 -13.82 16.30 -48.12
N VAL A 734 -14.00 17.27 -49.02
CA VAL A 734 -12.89 17.92 -49.74
C VAL A 734 -13.12 19.43 -49.75
N ILE A 735 -12.06 20.21 -49.47
CA ILE A 735 -12.04 21.68 -49.56
C ILE A 735 -10.90 22.06 -50.50
N GLU A 736 -11.21 22.78 -51.59
CA GLU A 736 -10.22 23.27 -52.56
C GLU A 736 -9.29 22.15 -53.07
N SER A 737 -9.87 21.00 -53.41
CA SER A 737 -9.21 19.75 -53.82
C SER A 737 -8.43 19.00 -52.74
N ASN A 738 -8.43 19.46 -51.49
CA ASN A 738 -7.70 18.86 -50.37
C ASN A 738 -8.64 18.07 -49.42
N PRO A 739 -8.25 16.88 -48.91
CA PRO A 739 -9.05 16.16 -47.92
C PRO A 739 -9.30 16.99 -46.67
N ALA A 740 -10.54 16.99 -46.18
CA ALA A 740 -10.94 17.80 -45.03
C ALA A 740 -11.99 17.10 -44.15
N ALA A 741 -12.01 17.46 -42.87
CA ALA A 741 -13.02 17.08 -41.91
C ALA A 741 -13.53 18.33 -41.16
N ARG A 742 -14.83 18.43 -40.95
CA ARG A 742 -15.50 19.48 -40.18
C ARG A 742 -16.25 18.87 -39.01
N PHE A 743 -16.10 19.49 -37.85
CA PHE A 743 -16.76 19.15 -36.60
C PHE A 743 -17.47 20.40 -36.07
N GLU A 744 -18.80 20.36 -36.00
CA GLU A 744 -19.66 21.48 -35.64
C GLU A 744 -20.42 21.16 -34.35
N VAL A 745 -20.45 22.10 -33.41
CA VAL A 745 -21.23 22.04 -32.17
C VAL A 745 -22.10 23.28 -32.09
N ALA A 746 -23.42 23.09 -32.12
CA ALA A 746 -24.43 24.13 -31.95
C ALA A 746 -25.27 23.86 -30.69
N TRP A 747 -25.79 24.90 -30.04
CA TRP A 747 -26.61 24.76 -28.83
C TRP A 747 -27.72 25.81 -28.73
N ASP A 748 -28.84 25.44 -28.11
CA ASP A 748 -29.99 26.34 -27.96
C ASP A 748 -29.92 27.16 -26.67
N LYS A 749 -29.60 26.48 -25.57
CA LYS A 749 -29.37 27.04 -24.22
C LYS A 749 -28.30 26.19 -23.52
N LEU A 750 -27.53 26.81 -22.63
CA LEU A 750 -26.57 26.12 -21.75
C LEU A 750 -26.81 26.54 -20.29
N PRO A 751 -26.63 25.63 -19.31
CA PRO A 751 -26.60 25.98 -17.89
C PRO A 751 -25.51 27.00 -17.55
N SER A 752 -25.81 27.94 -16.65
CA SER A 752 -24.93 29.06 -16.27
C SER A 752 -23.57 28.64 -15.68
N LEU A 753 -23.46 27.40 -15.19
CA LEU A 753 -22.20 26.83 -14.70
C LEU A 753 -21.19 26.59 -15.84
N LEU A 754 -21.66 26.24 -17.05
CA LEU A 754 -20.80 25.98 -18.21
C LEU A 754 -20.29 27.26 -18.87
N THR A 755 -21.05 28.36 -18.80
CA THR A 755 -20.62 29.67 -19.34
C THR A 755 -19.37 30.25 -18.65
N LEU A 756 -19.05 29.82 -17.42
CA LEU A 756 -17.83 30.22 -16.73
C LEU A 756 -16.55 29.64 -17.36
N ALA A 757 -16.64 28.52 -18.09
CA ALA A 757 -15.48 27.86 -18.70
C ALA A 757 -14.97 28.56 -19.98
N TYR A 758 -15.72 29.51 -20.55
CA TYR A 758 -15.40 30.18 -21.80
C TYR A 758 -14.23 31.18 -21.71
N LEU A 759 -14.15 31.94 -20.60
CA LEU A 759 -13.13 32.99 -20.44
C LEU A 759 -11.66 32.50 -20.39
N PRO A 760 -11.30 31.37 -19.73
CA PRO A 760 -9.90 30.91 -19.74
C PRO A 760 -9.43 30.42 -21.11
N LEU A 761 -10.30 29.80 -21.92
CA LEU A 761 -9.96 29.29 -23.26
C LEU A 761 -9.46 30.39 -24.21
N LEU A 762 -10.13 31.55 -24.22
CA LEU A 762 -9.71 32.72 -25.01
C LEU A 762 -8.35 33.30 -24.58
N LYS A 763 -7.98 33.20 -23.29
CA LYS A 763 -6.66 33.61 -22.80
C LYS A 763 -5.57 32.61 -23.20
N ALA A 764 -5.86 31.31 -23.11
CA ALA A 764 -4.94 30.26 -23.53
C ALA A 764 -4.61 30.34 -25.04
N ALA A 765 -5.60 30.61 -25.89
CA ALA A 765 -5.39 30.77 -27.34
C ALA A 765 -4.41 31.91 -27.68
N ARG A 766 -4.51 33.08 -27.01
CA ARG A 766 -3.53 34.16 -27.23
C ARG A 766 -2.11 33.81 -26.77
N LEU A 767 -1.97 33.06 -25.68
CA LEU A 767 -0.65 32.64 -25.17
C LEU A 767 0.03 31.57 -26.02
N ALA A 768 -0.74 30.81 -26.81
CA ALA A 768 -0.26 29.75 -27.68
C ALA A 768 -0.05 30.18 -29.16
N GLY A 769 0.02 31.48 -29.43
CA GLY A 769 0.44 32.01 -30.75
C GLY A 769 -0.64 32.02 -31.84
N PHE A 770 -1.91 31.85 -31.51
CA PHE A 770 -3.00 31.81 -32.49
C PHE A 770 -3.34 33.20 -33.06
N SER A 771 -3.35 33.32 -34.39
CA SER A 771 -3.89 34.48 -35.12
C SER A 771 -5.41 34.59 -34.96
N LEU A 772 -5.88 35.77 -34.55
CA LEU A 772 -7.27 36.06 -34.16
C LEU A 772 -7.86 37.15 -35.06
N ASP A 773 -8.59 36.74 -36.09
CA ASP A 773 -9.26 37.66 -37.00
C ASP A 773 -10.71 37.91 -36.57
N LYS A 774 -11.13 39.17 -36.64
CA LYS A 774 -12.54 39.54 -36.53
C LYS A 774 -13.24 39.19 -37.85
N ALA A 775 -14.20 38.26 -37.77
CA ALA A 775 -15.11 37.95 -38.85
C ALA A 775 -16.56 38.10 -38.37
N GLU A 776 -17.46 38.50 -39.28
CA GLU A 776 -18.89 38.62 -39.02
C GLU A 776 -19.59 37.25 -39.00
N ASN A 777 -19.26 36.42 -38.01
CA ASN A 777 -19.95 35.17 -37.77
C ASN A 777 -21.26 35.43 -37.01
N ASN A 778 -22.37 35.60 -37.76
CA ASN A 778 -23.67 36.05 -37.26
C ASN A 778 -24.47 34.96 -36.50
N LYS A 779 -23.79 34.16 -35.67
CA LYS A 779 -24.37 33.07 -34.86
C LYS A 779 -23.69 33.00 -33.48
N ASP A 780 -24.39 33.46 -32.44
CA ASP A 780 -23.86 33.51 -31.06
C ASP A 780 -23.81 32.15 -30.32
N LYS A 781 -24.17 31.04 -30.98
CA LYS A 781 -24.33 29.71 -30.34
C LYS A 781 -23.85 28.52 -31.17
N GLU A 782 -22.88 28.73 -32.06
CA GLU A 782 -22.31 27.70 -32.93
C GLU A 782 -20.78 27.81 -32.96
N VAL A 783 -20.08 26.68 -32.81
CA VAL A 783 -18.63 26.56 -33.00
C VAL A 783 -18.36 25.48 -34.04
N ALA A 784 -17.56 25.79 -35.05
CA ALA A 784 -17.15 24.83 -36.07
C ALA A 784 -15.63 24.77 -36.20
N PHE A 785 -15.08 23.59 -35.96
CA PHE A 785 -13.70 23.22 -36.24
C PHE A 785 -13.63 22.61 -37.63
N ILE A 786 -12.70 23.06 -38.48
CA ILE A 786 -12.46 22.52 -39.81
C ILE A 786 -10.98 22.23 -39.94
N VAL A 787 -10.65 21.00 -40.32
CA VAL A 787 -9.28 20.50 -40.49
C VAL A 787 -9.14 20.13 -41.96
N ALA A 788 -8.20 20.75 -42.67
CA ALA A 788 -7.88 20.43 -44.07
C ALA A 788 -6.42 20.03 -44.21
N LEU A 789 -6.12 19.07 -45.10
CA LEU A 789 -4.78 18.55 -45.35
C LEU A 789 -4.27 18.94 -46.74
N PRO A 790 -3.78 20.18 -46.94
CA PRO A 790 -3.29 20.64 -48.25
C PRO A 790 -2.01 19.96 -48.73
N THR A 791 -1.26 19.28 -47.86
CA THR A 791 -0.19 18.35 -48.26
C THR A 791 -0.08 17.18 -47.26
N GLN A 792 0.67 16.14 -47.60
CA GLN A 792 1.03 15.07 -46.65
C GLN A 792 1.81 15.55 -45.40
N LYS A 793 2.28 16.80 -45.36
CA LYS A 793 3.11 17.37 -44.28
C LYS A 793 2.56 18.68 -43.70
N SER A 794 1.35 19.10 -44.06
CA SER A 794 0.72 20.31 -43.52
C SER A 794 -0.76 20.11 -43.26
N VAL A 795 -1.23 20.64 -42.13
CA VAL A 795 -2.62 20.62 -41.70
C VAL A 795 -3.05 22.04 -41.39
N ASN A 796 -4.10 22.53 -42.04
CA ASN A 796 -4.72 23.80 -41.74
C ASN A 796 -5.91 23.56 -40.79
N ILE A 797 -5.85 24.13 -39.59
CA ILE A 797 -6.94 24.09 -38.61
C ILE A 797 -7.61 25.45 -38.58
N ILE A 798 -8.92 25.48 -38.82
CA ILE A 798 -9.77 26.66 -38.80
C ILE A 798 -10.81 26.46 -37.70
N VAL A 799 -10.89 27.39 -36.75
CA VAL A 799 -11.91 27.41 -35.69
C VAL A 799 -12.78 28.65 -35.91
N ARG A 800 -14.06 28.41 -36.19
CA ARG A 800 -15.10 29.44 -36.23
C ARG A 800 -15.84 29.41 -34.90
N ALA A 801 -15.89 30.53 -34.21
CA ALA A 801 -16.55 30.66 -32.91
C ALA A 801 -17.47 31.89 -32.89
N PRO A 802 -18.31 32.07 -31.86
CA PRO A 802 -19.01 33.34 -31.65
C PRO A 802 -18.01 34.50 -31.59
N LYS A 803 -18.18 35.49 -32.47
CA LYS A 803 -17.47 36.79 -32.49
C LYS A 803 -15.95 36.72 -32.74
N THR A 804 -15.38 35.55 -33.06
CA THR A 804 -13.97 35.39 -33.46
C THR A 804 -13.79 34.22 -34.44
N ASN A 805 -12.92 34.38 -35.44
CA ASN A 805 -12.39 33.29 -36.24
C ASN A 805 -10.88 33.16 -35.98
N VAL A 806 -10.38 31.92 -36.06
CA VAL A 806 -8.97 31.58 -35.85
C VAL A 806 -8.55 30.59 -36.92
N ALA A 807 -7.42 30.81 -37.56
CA ALA A 807 -6.84 29.89 -38.53
C ALA A 807 -5.35 29.69 -38.25
N VAL A 808 -4.88 28.45 -38.30
CA VAL A 808 -3.47 28.08 -38.06
C VAL A 808 -3.01 27.03 -39.09
N PRO A 809 -1.96 27.32 -39.89
CA PRO A 809 -1.24 26.32 -40.66
C PRO A 809 -0.20 25.62 -39.76
N VAL A 810 -0.29 24.29 -39.64
CA VAL A 810 0.59 23.47 -38.80
C VAL A 810 1.45 22.56 -39.69
N ALA A 811 2.78 22.67 -39.55
CA ALA A 811 3.73 21.77 -40.21
C ALA A 811 3.87 20.45 -39.44
N VAL A 812 3.58 19.33 -40.09
CA VAL A 812 3.57 17.99 -39.48
C VAL A 812 4.97 17.37 -39.54
N TYR A 813 5.75 17.60 -38.50
CA TYR A 813 6.97 16.83 -38.27
C TYR A 813 6.65 15.42 -37.76
N PHE A 814 7.58 14.49 -38.01
CA PHE A 814 7.38 13.03 -38.01
C PHE A 814 6.71 12.43 -36.75
N CYS A 815 6.82 13.08 -35.59
CA CYS A 815 6.30 12.61 -34.32
C CYS A 815 4.76 12.49 -34.28
N CYS A 816 4.02 13.38 -34.95
CA CYS A 816 2.55 13.32 -34.98
C CYS A 816 2.00 12.09 -35.72
N PHE A 817 2.77 11.50 -36.65
CA PHE A 817 2.35 10.30 -37.37
C PHE A 817 2.20 9.10 -36.41
N LEU A 818 3.07 9.02 -35.40
CA LEU A 818 3.03 7.99 -34.36
C LEU A 818 1.78 8.12 -33.47
N PHE A 819 1.37 9.36 -33.16
CA PHE A 819 0.19 9.60 -32.33
C PHE A 819 -1.11 9.23 -33.06
N ILE A 820 -1.15 9.43 -34.38
CA ILE A 820 -2.30 9.06 -35.23
C ILE A 820 -2.39 7.54 -35.42
N THR A 821 -1.27 6.82 -35.58
CA THR A 821 -1.30 5.35 -35.66
C THR A 821 -1.67 4.71 -34.33
N ILE A 822 -1.25 5.26 -33.19
CA ILE A 822 -1.69 4.84 -31.85
C ILE A 822 -3.20 5.05 -31.68
N LEU A 823 -3.74 6.22 -32.08
CA LEU A 823 -5.18 6.48 -32.00
C LEU A 823 -5.99 5.53 -32.90
N SER A 824 -5.46 5.21 -34.09
CA SER A 824 -6.07 4.25 -35.01
C SER A 824 -6.14 2.83 -34.43
N TRP A 825 -5.09 2.38 -33.73
CA TRP A 825 -5.11 1.10 -33.01
C TRP A 825 -6.11 1.06 -31.84
N VAL A 826 -6.23 2.16 -31.08
CA VAL A 826 -7.17 2.26 -29.95
C VAL A 826 -8.63 2.34 -30.41
N LEU A 827 -8.89 2.72 -31.67
CA LEU A 827 -10.23 2.75 -32.29
C LEU A 827 -10.59 1.47 -33.06
N PHE A 828 -9.75 0.42 -33.01
CA PHE A 828 -9.96 -0.86 -33.69
C PHE A 828 -9.98 -2.08 -32.74
N CYS A 829 -10.18 -1.85 -31.44
CA CYS A 829 -10.42 -2.86 -30.40
C CYS A 829 -11.82 -2.68 -29.79
#